data_AF-A0A6A6ZE81-F1
#
_entry.id   AF-A0A6A6ZE81-F1
#
_cell.length_a   1.000
_cell.length_b   1.000
_cell.length_c   1.000
_cell.angle_alpha   90.00
_cell.angle_beta   90.00
_cell.angle_gamma   90.00
#
_symmetry.space_group_name_H-M   'P 1'
#
loop_
_entity.id
_entity.type
_entity.pdbx_description
1 polymer ?
#
loop_
_entity_poly.entity_id
_entity_poly.type
_entity_poly.pdbx_seq_one_letter_code
_entity_poly.pdbx_strand_id
1 'polypeptide(L)'
;MPGLAKTGAKGNACTSVVVRYSAAAKDSADGFGVLIHFLKASIIKDFIDAHAKVYYQRQFSTPDPESFDNDVESSEVKKLETARKFFSLIFGEDDDFQKFFTPRTFQDGSFQDLCLERSLTRLTKIGVDHHTFTKQHFFQNIEKLQANMEGYMTDVKDNECYWHFVDNIEIKCPFQILRHNLEFVDSPGLGLGELNQTRMASTNRAKNAADLLCIIGETDRIKANELIMDSAVQAIAQHGPQKVAIIATKTDILVDQDVIQKLGPLYQQGREVLSWVKVKRTMAGNSKLDSCVFRRLSRYERYVIRQMKEAFVLDRARDLRSQIPDTLKELSDPNSDLAEAITSMNVFSISSAQYMRYAENSEFLFDQAPELPFEATGVPELRRHLLSLAADQKLQDYQSHIREFFPGLVAKIRRVLLEDRDHYLEYLDQEAQNWTSIKYFAFQKMVRENGILVPGASKTAKLRRGYNINRNIARVLTPAFRSLARHQKPRYRTLAEELHGVRKHVSNMVLANIDNAESDLRSIEEAKKLWAPKGLAFTTPINNFIAKLDLMADSVAILATREIDYLSFVAKQTSPIFAKVHIARPRKVLKTLKKRKSPSGEPVVVSVYEKPHCVFARELLLKLFTEGVPESKDDNEDSQGELTQDTDVIEKIMVALDVMIQKRHKIYANEFVGGVRETMQEFLHEIQELAPAEVEISEDRQAARSPLSGIAEELAQSCEQLQEIVPVAA
;
A
#
# COMPACT_ATOMS: atom_id res chain seq x y z
N MET A 1 -14.85 10.84 15.88
CA MET A 1 -13.83 11.40 16.80
C MET A 1 -14.48 12.57 17.53
N PRO A 2 -15.11 12.33 18.69
CA PRO A 2 -15.77 13.40 19.44
C PRO A 2 -14.77 14.51 19.75
N GLY A 3 -15.13 15.77 19.48
CA GLY A 3 -14.36 16.93 19.93
C GLY A 3 -12.99 17.13 19.25
N LEU A 4 -12.71 16.56 18.08
CA LEU A 4 -11.46 16.87 17.35
C LEU A 4 -11.66 18.00 16.34
N ALA A 5 -12.60 17.80 15.42
CA ALA A 5 -13.03 18.82 14.47
C ALA A 5 -14.07 19.75 15.10
N LYS A 6 -14.06 21.03 14.71
CA LYS A 6 -15.09 21.99 15.14
C LYS A 6 -16.44 21.56 14.57
N THR A 7 -17.45 21.42 15.43
CA THR A 7 -18.79 21.00 14.99
C THR A 7 -19.53 22.15 14.31
N GLY A 8 -19.95 21.97 13.06
CA GLY A 8 -20.75 22.93 12.28
C GLY A 8 -22.12 23.29 12.84
N ALA A 9 -22.57 22.62 13.90
CA ALA A 9 -23.89 22.84 14.50
C ALA A 9 -24.12 24.29 14.99
N LYS A 10 -23.06 25.07 15.25
CA LYS A 10 -23.14 26.46 15.76
C LYS A 10 -22.73 27.55 14.74
N GLY A 11 -22.53 27.22 13.46
CA GLY A 11 -22.17 28.20 12.43
C GLY A 11 -20.71 28.73 12.46
N ASN A 12 -19.90 28.32 13.44
CA ASN A 12 -18.50 28.77 13.61
C ASN A 12 -17.45 27.68 13.28
N ALA A 13 -17.77 26.74 12.39
CA ALA A 13 -16.89 25.58 12.10
C ALA A 13 -15.92 25.79 10.93
N CYS A 14 -15.71 27.03 10.49
CA CYS A 14 -14.73 27.30 9.44
C CYS A 14 -13.32 27.23 10.02
N THR A 15 -12.56 26.21 9.59
CA THR A 15 -11.10 26.24 9.68
C THR A 15 -10.55 27.17 8.60
N SER A 16 -9.52 27.94 8.91
CA SER A 16 -8.84 28.83 7.97
C SER A 16 -7.56 28.21 7.39
N VAL A 17 -7.23 26.99 7.82
CA VAL A 17 -5.99 26.26 7.54
C VAL A 17 -6.34 24.81 7.26
N VAL A 18 -5.60 24.18 6.34
CA VAL A 18 -5.71 22.75 6.08
C VAL A 18 -5.21 21.96 7.29
N VAL A 19 -6.05 21.06 7.83
CA VAL A 19 -5.70 20.18 8.94
C VAL A 19 -5.71 18.73 8.48
N ARG A 20 -4.60 18.04 8.69
CA ARG A 20 -4.38 16.64 8.34
C ARG A 20 -4.46 15.80 9.59
N TYR A 21 -5.26 14.75 9.57
CA TYR A 21 -5.37 13.77 10.66
C TYR A 21 -4.78 12.45 10.18
N SER A 22 -3.67 12.05 10.77
CA SER A 22 -2.92 10.84 10.41
C SER A 22 -2.74 9.91 11.63
N ALA A 23 -2.41 8.64 11.37
CA ALA A 23 -2.19 7.69 12.45
C ALA A 23 -0.96 8.08 13.29
N ALA A 24 -1.10 8.04 14.62
CA ALA A 24 0.05 8.09 15.51
C ALA A 24 0.98 6.89 15.26
N ALA A 25 2.29 7.09 15.44
CA ALA A 25 3.25 6.01 15.37
C ALA A 25 2.88 4.92 16.40
N LYS A 26 3.16 3.65 16.09
CA LYS A 26 2.75 2.50 16.94
C LYS A 26 3.23 2.62 18.40
N ASP A 27 4.33 3.33 18.62
CA ASP A 27 4.96 3.50 19.94
C ASP A 27 4.42 4.72 20.71
N SER A 28 3.62 5.58 20.08
CA SER A 28 3.02 6.78 20.70
C SER A 28 1.56 6.55 21.11
N ALA A 29 1.30 5.48 21.85
CA ALA A 29 -0.06 5.03 22.15
C ALA A 29 -0.91 6.04 22.97
N ASP A 30 -0.28 6.94 23.72
CA ASP A 30 -0.95 7.69 24.79
C ASP A 30 -1.08 9.21 24.55
N GLY A 31 -1.12 9.67 23.29
CA GLY A 31 -1.40 11.08 23.04
C GLY A 31 -1.53 11.52 21.58
N PHE A 32 -1.52 12.83 21.40
CA PHE A 32 -1.69 13.54 20.14
C PHE A 32 -0.39 14.24 19.79
N GLY A 33 0.26 13.80 18.72
CA GLY A 33 1.39 14.51 18.14
C GLY A 33 0.87 15.58 17.18
N VAL A 34 1.40 16.80 17.27
CA VAL A 34 1.04 17.88 16.35
C VAL A 34 2.29 18.45 15.71
N LEU A 35 2.24 18.60 14.40
CA LEU A 35 3.25 19.28 13.60
C LEU A 35 2.59 20.44 12.86
N ILE A 36 2.92 21.66 13.25
CA ILE A 36 2.42 22.88 12.61
C ILE A 36 3.44 23.30 11.57
N HIS A 37 3.03 23.38 10.30
CA HIS A 37 3.84 23.88 9.21
C HIS A 37 3.54 25.36 8.98
N PHE A 38 4.56 26.20 9.08
CA PHE A 38 4.45 27.62 8.80
C PHE A 38 4.84 27.92 7.36
N LEU A 39 4.27 29.00 6.82
CA LEU A 39 4.60 29.52 5.50
C LEU A 39 6.09 29.89 5.46
N LYS A 40 6.75 29.57 4.35
CA LYS A 40 8.14 29.98 4.11
C LYS A 40 8.22 31.49 3.92
N ALA A 41 9.39 32.06 4.17
CA ALA A 41 9.63 33.51 4.05
C ALA A 41 9.18 34.11 2.70
N SER A 42 9.40 33.40 1.59
CA SER A 42 8.95 33.86 0.27
C SER A 42 7.43 33.99 0.17
N ILE A 43 6.69 33.01 0.72
CA ILE A 43 5.23 33.02 0.71
C ILE A 43 4.67 34.06 1.67
N ILE A 44 5.33 34.26 2.83
CA ILE A 44 4.97 35.33 3.77
C ILE A 44 5.12 36.69 3.07
N LYS A 45 6.16 36.89 2.27
CA LYS A 45 6.36 38.13 1.50
C LYS A 45 5.21 38.36 0.51
N ASP A 46 4.81 37.34 -0.24
CA ASP A 46 3.64 37.44 -1.15
C ASP A 46 2.35 37.80 -0.39
N PHE A 47 2.19 37.24 0.82
CA PHE A 47 1.05 37.51 1.71
C PHE A 47 1.04 38.97 2.19
N ILE A 48 2.21 39.49 2.58
CA ILE A 48 2.41 40.89 2.97
C ILE A 48 2.08 41.83 1.80
N ASP A 49 2.60 41.53 0.61
CA ASP A 49 2.39 42.34 -0.60
C ASP A 49 0.90 42.44 -0.94
N ALA A 50 0.17 41.32 -0.86
CA ALA A 50 -1.27 41.28 -1.11
C ALA A 50 -2.04 42.13 -0.09
N HIS A 51 -1.77 41.98 1.21
CA HIS A 51 -2.45 42.75 2.25
C HIS A 51 -2.10 44.24 2.23
N ALA A 52 -0.84 44.58 2.01
CA ALA A 52 -0.39 45.96 1.90
C ALA A 52 -1.05 46.68 0.71
N LYS A 53 -1.21 46.00 -0.43
CA LYS A 53 -1.95 46.53 -1.60
C LYS A 53 -3.42 46.82 -1.28
N VAL A 54 -4.12 45.88 -0.64
CA VAL A 54 -5.52 46.08 -0.22
C VAL A 54 -5.63 47.29 0.72
N TYR A 55 -4.71 47.41 1.68
CA TYR A 55 -4.70 48.53 2.62
C TYR A 55 -4.41 49.87 1.93
N TYR A 56 -3.44 49.88 1.01
CA TYR A 56 -3.05 51.07 0.24
C TYR A 56 -4.20 51.57 -0.63
N GLN A 57 -4.86 50.66 -1.35
CA GLN A 57 -6.02 50.99 -2.18
C GLN A 57 -7.13 51.62 -1.33
N ARG A 58 -7.45 51.03 -0.17
CA ARG A 58 -8.52 51.56 0.68
C ARG A 58 -8.19 52.91 1.32
N GLN A 59 -6.93 53.14 1.73
CA GLN A 59 -6.54 54.39 2.41
C GLN A 59 -6.24 55.55 1.45
N PHE A 60 -5.68 55.26 0.27
CA PHE A 60 -5.11 56.30 -0.60
C PHE A 60 -5.76 56.39 -1.98
N SER A 61 -6.58 55.41 -2.40
CA SER A 61 -7.40 55.57 -3.59
C SER A 61 -8.66 56.36 -3.25
N THR A 62 -8.94 57.40 -4.03
CA THR A 62 -10.23 58.08 -3.97
C THR A 62 -11.31 57.07 -4.33
N PRO A 63 -12.29 56.80 -3.44
CA PRO A 63 -13.36 55.87 -3.74
C PRO A 63 -14.09 56.37 -5.00
N ASP A 64 -14.21 55.49 -5.99
CA ASP A 64 -14.99 55.80 -7.19
C ASP A 64 -16.48 55.83 -6.80
N PRO A 65 -17.15 56.99 -6.86
CA PRO A 65 -18.54 57.11 -6.41
C PRO A 65 -19.51 56.26 -7.24
N GLU A 66 -19.12 55.74 -8.40
CA GLU A 66 -19.98 54.94 -9.27
C GLU A 66 -19.88 53.42 -9.04
N SER A 67 -18.94 52.92 -8.22
CA SER A 67 -18.68 51.48 -8.06
C SER A 67 -19.29 50.81 -6.82
N PHE A 68 -20.30 51.42 -6.19
CA PHE A 68 -20.95 50.89 -5.00
C PHE A 68 -21.94 49.77 -5.33
N ASP A 69 -21.42 48.61 -5.70
CA ASP A 69 -22.19 47.37 -5.70
C ASP A 69 -22.11 46.72 -4.31
N ASN A 70 -23.26 46.53 -3.65
CA ASN A 70 -23.34 46.13 -2.23
C ASN A 70 -22.64 44.80 -1.94
N ASP A 71 -22.56 43.90 -2.92
CA ASP A 71 -21.91 42.60 -2.77
C ASP A 71 -20.38 42.70 -2.80
N VAL A 72 -19.83 43.62 -3.60
CA VAL A 72 -18.38 43.90 -3.69
C VAL A 72 -17.87 44.50 -2.38
N GLU A 73 -18.66 45.40 -1.78
CA GLU A 73 -18.33 46.03 -0.50
C GLU A 73 -18.16 44.99 0.63
N SER A 74 -18.99 43.95 0.64
CA SER A 74 -18.91 42.88 1.66
C SER A 74 -17.61 42.06 1.58
N SER A 75 -17.08 41.85 0.37
CA SER A 75 -15.85 41.10 0.11
C SER A 75 -14.62 41.92 0.44
N GLU A 76 -14.57 43.18 0.02
CA GLU A 76 -13.45 44.09 0.30
C GLU A 76 -13.30 44.41 1.78
N VAL A 77 -14.42 44.60 2.49
CA VAL A 77 -14.41 44.80 3.96
C VAL A 77 -13.77 43.60 4.66
N LYS A 78 -14.09 42.37 4.25
CA LYS A 78 -13.47 41.15 4.80
C LYS A 78 -11.98 41.07 4.50
N LYS A 79 -11.54 41.45 3.29
CA LYS A 79 -10.09 41.52 2.94
C LYS A 79 -9.35 42.50 3.83
N LEU A 80 -9.95 43.67 4.05
CA LEU A 80 -9.37 44.73 4.87
C LEU A 80 -9.30 44.29 6.34
N GLU A 81 -10.34 43.68 6.88
CA GLU A 81 -10.36 43.18 8.25
C GLU A 81 -9.29 42.09 8.45
N THR A 82 -9.15 41.18 7.48
CA THR A 82 -8.10 40.15 7.47
C THR A 82 -6.70 40.79 7.45
N ALA A 83 -6.50 41.81 6.62
CA ALA A 83 -5.25 42.55 6.57
C ALA A 83 -4.94 43.27 7.89
N ARG A 84 -5.94 43.89 8.52
CA ARG A 84 -5.80 44.54 9.84
C ARG A 84 -5.37 43.55 10.91
N LYS A 85 -6.03 42.40 10.99
CA LYS A 85 -5.67 41.33 11.94
C LYS A 85 -4.23 40.85 11.73
N PHE A 86 -3.83 40.64 10.47
CA PHE A 86 -2.46 40.30 10.13
C PHE A 86 -1.45 41.37 10.58
N PHE A 87 -1.71 42.65 10.29
CA PHE A 87 -0.80 43.73 10.70
C PHE A 87 -0.76 43.95 12.21
N SER A 88 -1.91 43.85 12.89
CA SER A 88 -1.97 43.88 14.36
C SER A 88 -1.19 42.73 14.99
N LEU A 89 -1.18 41.54 14.39
CA LEU A 89 -0.38 40.42 14.88
C LEU A 89 1.14 40.72 14.87
N ILE A 90 1.65 41.39 13.83
CA ILE A 90 3.09 41.67 13.69
C ILE A 90 3.54 42.95 14.38
N PHE A 91 2.73 44.01 14.36
CA PHE A 91 3.04 45.30 14.97
C PHE A 91 2.54 45.42 16.42
N GLY A 92 1.51 44.67 16.81
CA GLY A 92 0.81 44.82 18.08
C GLY A 92 -0.28 45.88 17.96
N GLU A 93 -0.02 47.08 18.45
CA GLU A 93 -0.95 48.20 18.46
C GLU A 93 -1.07 48.87 17.06
N ASP A 94 -2.26 49.35 16.72
CA ASP A 94 -2.54 50.00 15.42
C ASP A 94 -1.66 51.24 15.20
N ASP A 95 -1.34 51.99 16.25
CA ASP A 95 -0.48 53.18 16.19
C ASP A 95 0.92 52.86 15.68
N ASP A 96 1.46 51.69 16.03
CA ASP A 96 2.77 51.26 15.55
C ASP A 96 2.74 50.91 14.08
N PHE A 97 1.68 50.25 13.59
CA PHE A 97 1.50 50.01 12.17
C PHE A 97 1.40 51.32 11.37
N GLN A 98 0.58 52.28 11.82
CA GLN A 98 0.38 53.56 11.11
C GLN A 98 1.66 54.41 11.02
N LYS A 99 2.60 54.29 11.99
CA LYS A 99 3.89 54.99 11.93
C LYS A 99 4.74 54.55 10.73
N PHE A 100 4.64 53.28 10.32
CA PHE A 100 5.48 52.70 9.27
C PHE A 100 4.77 52.58 7.92
N PHE A 101 3.44 52.54 7.89
CA PHE A 101 2.67 52.43 6.66
C PHE A 101 2.41 53.82 6.04
N THR A 102 3.28 54.24 5.13
CA THR A 102 3.16 55.49 4.37
C THR A 102 3.19 55.20 2.87
N PRO A 103 2.67 56.09 2.01
CA PRO A 103 2.77 55.89 0.57
C PRO A 103 4.22 55.70 0.08
N ARG A 104 5.16 56.41 0.70
CA ARG A 104 6.58 56.31 0.37
C ARG A 104 7.16 54.93 0.73
N THR A 105 6.95 54.49 1.96
CA THR A 105 7.50 53.21 2.47
C THR A 105 6.86 51.99 1.82
N PHE A 106 5.61 52.10 1.35
CA PHE A 106 4.97 51.07 0.55
C PHE A 106 5.53 50.99 -0.88
N GLN A 107 5.75 52.14 -1.53
CA GLN A 107 6.24 52.21 -2.92
C GLN A 107 7.71 51.78 -3.06
N ASP A 108 8.55 52.09 -2.07
CA ASP A 108 9.97 51.70 -2.09
C ASP A 108 10.24 50.28 -1.57
N GLY A 109 9.21 49.58 -1.08
CA GLY A 109 9.31 48.20 -0.59
C GLY A 109 9.79 48.06 0.86
N SER A 110 10.22 49.15 1.50
CA SER A 110 10.79 49.11 2.86
C SER A 110 9.77 48.67 3.91
N PHE A 111 8.49 49.00 3.72
CA PHE A 111 7.42 48.53 4.60
C PHE A 111 7.26 47.01 4.56
N GLN A 112 7.35 46.42 3.37
CA GLN A 112 7.17 44.98 3.16
C GLN A 112 8.35 44.19 3.74
N ASP A 113 9.57 44.68 3.58
CA ASP A 113 10.76 44.07 4.18
C ASP A 113 10.72 44.15 5.72
N LEU A 114 10.27 45.28 6.29
CA LEU A 114 10.04 45.42 7.73
C LEU A 114 8.95 44.44 8.23
N CYS A 115 7.85 44.31 7.50
CA CYS A 115 6.79 43.35 7.83
C CYS A 115 7.30 41.91 7.82
N LEU A 116 8.17 41.56 6.86
CA LEU A 116 8.78 40.24 6.78
C LEU A 116 9.69 39.99 7.98
N GLU A 117 10.55 40.94 8.33
CA GLU A 117 11.42 40.87 9.52
C GLU A 117 10.59 40.67 10.80
N ARG A 118 9.52 41.46 10.98
CA ARG A 118 8.61 41.36 12.13
C ARG A 118 7.88 40.03 12.17
N SER A 119 7.44 39.52 11.01
CA SER A 119 6.79 38.21 10.88
C SER A 119 7.74 37.09 11.31
N LEU A 120 8.98 37.10 10.81
CA LEU A 120 9.99 36.10 11.18
C LEU A 120 10.34 36.18 12.67
N THR A 121 10.47 37.39 13.22
CA THR A 121 10.71 37.62 14.65
C THR A 121 9.57 37.04 15.51
N ARG A 122 8.31 37.20 15.09
CA ARG A 122 7.14 36.61 15.76
C ARG A 122 7.18 35.08 15.72
N LEU A 123 7.54 34.49 14.58
CA LEU A 123 7.71 33.04 14.45
C LEU A 123 8.83 32.50 15.36
N THR A 124 9.96 33.21 15.45
CA THR A 124 11.03 32.87 16.41
C THR A 124 10.52 32.91 17.84
N LYS A 125 9.76 33.95 18.21
CA LYS A 125 9.25 34.13 19.58
C LYS A 125 8.35 32.98 20.04
N ILE A 126 7.56 32.40 19.13
CA ILE A 126 6.71 31.24 19.44
C ILE A 126 7.45 29.90 19.31
N GLY A 127 8.75 29.89 19.01
CA GLY A 127 9.57 28.68 18.94
C GLY A 127 9.43 27.90 17.64
N VAL A 128 9.23 28.57 16.50
CA VAL A 128 9.32 27.91 15.18
C VAL A 128 10.78 27.63 14.83
N ASP A 129 11.06 26.43 14.34
CA ASP A 129 12.37 26.07 13.81
C ASP A 129 12.63 26.77 12.45
N HIS A 130 13.72 27.53 12.35
CA HIS A 130 14.04 28.34 11.18
C HIS A 130 14.46 27.55 9.93
N HIS A 131 14.92 26.31 10.09
CA HIS A 131 15.35 25.49 8.97
C HIS A 131 14.17 24.77 8.34
N THR A 132 13.28 24.25 9.18
CA THR A 132 12.13 23.44 8.75
C THR A 132 10.85 24.23 8.62
N PHE A 133 10.76 25.43 9.21
CA PHE A 133 9.52 26.21 9.37
C PHE A 133 8.42 25.39 10.04
N THR A 134 8.79 24.61 11.05
CA THR A 134 7.82 23.78 11.78
C THR A 134 7.86 24.01 13.28
N LYS A 135 6.76 23.68 13.94
CA LYS A 135 6.66 23.61 15.39
C LYS A 135 5.98 22.30 15.79
N GLN A 136 6.61 21.58 16.71
CA GLN A 136 6.11 20.30 17.20
C GLN A 136 5.52 20.45 18.61
N HIS A 137 4.37 19.83 18.82
CA HIS A 137 3.71 19.73 20.11
C HIS A 137 3.26 18.31 20.39
N PHE A 138 3.12 18.00 21.68
CA PHE A 138 2.51 16.75 22.13
C PHE A 138 1.50 17.04 23.22
N PHE A 139 0.31 16.46 23.10
CA PHE A 139 -0.78 16.62 24.05
C PHE A 139 -1.29 15.26 24.52
N GLN A 140 -1.58 15.13 25.81
CA GLN A 140 -2.10 13.88 26.39
C GLN A 140 -3.61 13.69 26.15
N ASN A 141 -4.35 14.78 25.97
CA ASN A 141 -5.80 14.73 25.79
C ASN A 141 -6.28 15.74 24.74
N ILE A 142 -7.51 15.56 24.30
CA ILE A 142 -8.11 16.30 23.20
C ILE A 142 -8.47 17.74 23.61
N GLU A 143 -8.84 17.97 24.86
CA GLU A 143 -9.21 19.28 25.37
C GLU A 143 -8.01 20.23 25.37
N LYS A 144 -6.84 19.76 25.84
CA LYS A 144 -5.59 20.53 25.77
C LYS A 144 -5.16 20.76 24.33
N LEU A 145 -5.29 19.75 23.48
CA LEU A 145 -5.00 19.89 22.05
C LEU A 145 -5.83 21.04 21.45
N GLN A 146 -7.17 21.00 21.61
CA GLN A 146 -8.06 22.02 21.06
C GLN A 146 -7.74 23.43 21.60
N ALA A 147 -7.58 23.56 22.92
CA ALA A 147 -7.31 24.85 23.56
C ALA A 147 -6.01 25.49 23.05
N ASN A 148 -4.99 24.69 22.71
CA ASN A 148 -3.71 25.19 22.22
C ASN A 148 -3.68 25.34 20.69
N MET A 149 -4.54 24.65 19.95
CA MET A 149 -4.58 24.68 18.48
C MET A 149 -5.48 25.77 17.91
N GLU A 150 -6.41 26.28 18.70
CA GLU A 150 -7.44 27.19 18.18
C GLU A 150 -6.85 28.45 17.53
N GLY A 151 -5.86 29.09 18.16
CA GLY A 151 -5.18 30.28 17.62
C GLY A 151 -4.36 30.02 16.36
N TYR A 152 -4.07 28.76 16.02
CA TYR A 152 -3.39 28.39 14.77
C TYR A 152 -4.36 28.02 13.64
N MET A 153 -5.62 27.75 13.97
CA MET A 153 -6.63 27.26 13.01
C MET A 153 -7.63 28.34 12.57
N THR A 154 -7.91 29.31 13.44
CA THR A 154 -8.90 30.35 13.18
C THR A 154 -8.69 31.58 14.08
N ASP A 155 -9.54 32.59 13.92
CA ASP A 155 -9.60 33.74 14.82
C ASP A 155 -10.24 33.37 16.15
N VAL A 156 -9.55 33.68 17.24
CA VAL A 156 -10.03 33.54 18.62
C VAL A 156 -10.03 34.92 19.26
N LYS A 157 -11.19 35.34 19.76
CA LYS A 157 -11.32 36.64 20.43
C LYS A 157 -10.37 36.70 21.63
N ASP A 158 -9.72 37.84 21.80
CA ASP A 158 -8.81 38.16 22.91
C ASP A 158 -7.52 37.30 22.97
N ASN A 159 -7.20 36.56 21.89
CA ASN A 159 -5.98 35.76 21.78
C ASN A 159 -5.17 36.13 20.52
N GLU A 160 -3.84 36.01 20.60
CA GLU A 160 -2.98 36.14 19.42
C GLU A 160 -3.27 34.99 18.43
N CYS A 161 -3.68 35.35 17.21
CA CYS A 161 -4.09 34.41 16.18
C CYS A 161 -2.99 34.26 15.12
N TYR A 162 -2.34 33.11 15.10
CA TYR A 162 -1.20 32.81 14.24
C TYR A 162 -1.59 32.15 12.91
N TRP A 163 -2.87 31.83 12.70
CA TRP A 163 -3.33 31.09 11.52
C TRP A 163 -2.86 31.72 10.20
N HIS A 164 -2.69 33.04 10.13
CA HIS A 164 -2.15 33.76 8.96
C HIS A 164 -0.78 33.24 8.50
N PHE A 165 0.07 32.78 9.42
CA PHE A 165 1.38 32.22 9.12
C PHE A 165 1.39 30.71 8.92
N VAL A 166 0.28 30.03 9.20
CA VAL A 166 0.20 28.57 9.13
C VAL A 166 -0.18 28.16 7.71
N ASP A 167 0.60 27.25 7.15
CA ASP A 167 0.32 26.58 5.87
C ASP A 167 -0.64 25.42 6.09
N ASN A 168 -0.24 24.47 6.93
CA ASN A 168 -1.06 23.30 7.29
C ASN A 168 -0.69 22.78 8.68
N ILE A 169 -1.59 22.01 9.28
CA ILE A 169 -1.39 21.38 10.60
C ILE A 169 -1.56 19.88 10.45
N GLU A 170 -0.58 19.09 10.85
CA GLU A 170 -0.68 17.63 10.94
C GLU A 170 -0.92 17.21 12.39
N ILE A 171 -2.01 16.48 12.63
CA ILE A 171 -2.42 15.93 13.92
C ILE A 171 -2.37 14.41 13.85
N LYS A 172 -1.33 13.84 14.46
CA LYS A 172 -1.14 12.40 14.64
C LYS A 172 -1.96 11.93 15.83
N CYS A 173 -2.94 11.08 15.60
CA CYS A 173 -3.89 10.66 16.62
C CYS A 173 -4.08 9.13 16.70
N PRO A 174 -4.44 8.60 17.88
CA PRO A 174 -4.48 7.15 18.13
C PRO A 174 -5.78 6.47 17.69
N PHE A 175 -6.56 7.09 16.80
CA PHE A 175 -7.88 6.56 16.41
C PHE A 175 -7.76 5.32 15.52
N GLN A 176 -8.62 4.32 15.77
CA GLN A 176 -8.59 3.04 15.07
C GLN A 176 -8.73 3.19 13.55
N ILE A 177 -9.64 4.05 13.07
CA ILE A 177 -9.88 4.23 11.63
C ILE A 177 -8.61 4.69 10.88
N LEU A 178 -7.77 5.53 11.51
CA LEU A 178 -6.52 6.00 10.91
C LEU A 178 -5.47 4.90 10.83
N ARG A 179 -5.51 3.90 11.71
CA ARG A 179 -4.58 2.74 11.70
C ARG A 179 -4.74 1.89 10.44
N HIS A 180 -5.80 2.09 9.67
CA HIS A 180 -6.00 1.45 8.37
C HIS A 180 -5.26 2.17 7.23
N ASN A 181 -4.30 3.06 7.53
CA ASN A 181 -3.60 3.94 6.57
C ASN A 181 -4.54 4.94 5.90
N LEU A 182 -5.54 5.43 6.65
CA LEU A 182 -6.39 6.52 6.21
C LEU A 182 -5.81 7.83 6.76
N GLU A 183 -5.85 8.87 5.92
CA GLU A 183 -5.57 10.25 6.30
C GLU A 183 -6.81 11.09 5.99
N PHE A 184 -7.29 11.85 6.97
CA PHE A 184 -8.38 12.81 6.73
C PHE A 184 -7.80 14.21 6.60
N VAL A 185 -8.16 14.90 5.53
CA VAL A 185 -7.75 16.28 5.29
C VAL A 185 -8.98 17.18 5.40
N ASP A 186 -9.06 17.92 6.49
CA ASP A 186 -10.07 18.95 6.72
C ASP A 186 -9.58 20.26 6.10
N SER A 187 -10.21 20.65 4.99
CA SER A 187 -9.85 21.87 4.27
C SER A 187 -10.81 23.01 4.62
N PRO A 188 -10.34 24.26 4.56
CA PRO A 188 -11.22 25.43 4.59
C PRO A 188 -12.39 25.31 3.59
N GLY A 189 -13.53 25.90 3.94
CA GLY A 189 -14.76 25.78 3.16
C GLY A 189 -14.62 26.26 1.70
N LEU A 190 -15.51 25.79 0.83
CA LEU A 190 -15.54 26.09 -0.62
C LEU A 190 -15.89 27.56 -0.96
N GLY A 191 -15.97 28.45 0.04
CA GLY A 191 -16.45 29.80 -0.16
C GLY A 191 -15.48 30.69 -0.93
N LEU A 192 -16.03 31.47 -1.87
CA LEU A 192 -15.40 32.60 -2.59
C LEU A 192 -14.78 33.68 -1.68
N GLY A 193 -14.94 33.56 -0.36
CA GLY A 193 -14.42 34.50 0.63
C GLY A 193 -12.95 34.28 0.99
N GLU A 194 -12.35 33.15 0.62
CA GLU A 194 -10.91 32.94 0.85
C GLU A 194 -10.11 33.64 -0.26
N LEU A 195 -9.98 34.95 -0.09
CA LEU A 195 -9.47 35.87 -1.12
C LEU A 195 -7.95 35.86 -1.24
N ASN A 196 -7.27 35.06 -0.42
CA ASN A 196 -5.83 34.89 -0.51
C ASN A 196 -5.51 33.76 -1.50
N GLN A 197 -4.99 34.13 -2.67
CA GLN A 197 -4.62 33.20 -3.74
C GLN A 197 -3.65 32.12 -3.27
N THR A 198 -2.73 32.44 -2.37
CA THR A 198 -1.76 31.48 -1.86
C THR A 198 -2.40 30.43 -0.96
N ARG A 199 -3.38 30.80 -0.13
CA ARG A 199 -4.16 29.84 0.66
C ARG A 199 -5.04 28.97 -0.23
N MET A 200 -5.73 29.58 -1.18
CA MET A 200 -6.49 28.85 -2.18
C MET A 200 -5.60 27.85 -2.92
N ALA A 201 -4.36 28.22 -3.26
CA ALA A 201 -3.40 27.30 -3.87
C ALA A 201 -2.97 26.16 -2.93
N SER A 202 -2.76 26.41 -1.64
CA SER A 202 -2.45 25.35 -0.66
C SER A 202 -3.62 24.40 -0.46
N THR A 203 -4.83 24.94 -0.27
CA THR A 203 -6.09 24.18 -0.19
C THR A 203 -6.33 23.35 -1.45
N ASN A 204 -6.16 23.94 -2.64
CA ASN A 204 -6.32 23.23 -3.90
C ASN A 204 -5.24 22.16 -4.10
N ARG A 205 -4.00 22.39 -3.66
CA ARG A 205 -2.97 21.35 -3.66
C ARG A 205 -3.37 20.16 -2.79
N ALA A 206 -3.93 20.41 -1.61
CA ALA A 206 -4.42 19.36 -0.74
C ALA A 206 -5.60 18.60 -1.36
N LYS A 207 -6.56 19.30 -1.98
CA LYS A 207 -7.68 18.69 -2.71
C LYS A 207 -7.20 17.83 -3.89
N ASN A 208 -6.30 18.38 -4.71
CA ASN A 208 -5.78 17.71 -5.90
C ASN A 208 -4.96 16.46 -5.56
N ALA A 209 -4.36 16.41 -4.37
CA ALA A 209 -3.58 15.27 -3.90
C ALA A 209 -4.44 14.18 -3.23
N ALA A 210 -5.73 14.43 -2.98
CA ALA A 210 -6.60 13.49 -2.29
C ALA A 210 -7.04 12.33 -3.19
N ASP A 211 -7.04 11.11 -2.64
CA ASP A 211 -7.54 9.92 -3.33
C ASP A 211 -9.08 9.89 -3.44
N LEU A 212 -9.75 10.49 -2.46
CA LEU A 212 -11.19 10.70 -2.40
C LEU A 212 -11.49 12.13 -1.91
N LEU A 213 -12.25 12.89 -2.70
CA LEU A 213 -12.77 14.18 -2.27
C LEU A 213 -14.20 14.05 -1.73
N CYS A 214 -14.41 14.43 -0.48
CA CYS A 214 -15.73 14.45 0.16
C CYS A 214 -16.31 15.87 0.17
N ILE A 215 -17.44 16.07 -0.50
CA ILE A 215 -18.16 17.35 -0.51
C ILE A 215 -19.33 17.25 0.47
N ILE A 216 -19.29 18.07 1.52
CA ILE A 216 -20.22 17.96 2.66
C ILE A 216 -21.22 19.12 2.62
N GLY A 217 -22.51 18.80 2.64
CA GLY A 217 -23.60 19.78 2.65
C GLY A 217 -24.74 19.41 3.59
N GLU A 218 -25.59 20.35 3.96
CA GLU A 218 -26.80 20.06 4.74
C GLU A 218 -27.87 19.46 3.83
N THR A 219 -28.60 18.46 4.32
CA THR A 219 -29.57 17.69 3.53
C THR A 219 -30.66 18.57 2.90
N ASP A 220 -31.06 19.67 3.56
CA ASP A 220 -32.09 20.60 3.06
C ASP A 220 -31.58 21.54 1.96
N ARG A 221 -30.27 21.83 1.95
CA ARG A 221 -29.68 22.89 1.11
C ARG A 221 -28.78 22.34 0.01
N ILE A 222 -28.36 21.08 0.11
CA ILE A 222 -27.31 20.53 -0.75
C ILE A 222 -27.66 20.60 -2.24
N LYS A 223 -28.94 20.49 -2.60
CA LYS A 223 -29.43 20.59 -3.98
C LYS A 223 -29.56 22.03 -4.48
N ALA A 224 -29.94 22.95 -3.60
CA ALA A 224 -30.18 24.35 -3.95
C ALA A 224 -28.90 25.20 -3.86
N ASN A 225 -27.81 24.65 -3.32
CA ASN A 225 -26.56 25.37 -3.17
C ASN A 225 -25.69 25.19 -4.42
N GLU A 226 -25.78 26.16 -5.33
CA GLU A 226 -25.00 26.22 -6.58
C GLU A 226 -23.50 26.04 -6.31
N LEU A 227 -22.95 26.66 -5.26
CA LEU A 227 -21.52 26.51 -4.93
C LEU A 227 -21.12 25.07 -4.63
N ILE A 228 -21.99 24.28 -3.99
CA ILE A 228 -21.73 22.86 -3.71
C ILE A 228 -21.76 22.06 -5.01
N MET A 229 -22.76 22.31 -5.86
CA MET A 229 -22.92 21.59 -7.12
C MET A 229 -21.82 21.93 -8.12
N ASP A 230 -21.46 23.20 -8.27
CA ASP A 230 -20.35 23.65 -9.11
C ASP A 230 -19.03 23.05 -8.64
N SER A 231 -18.81 23.03 -7.32
CA SER A 231 -17.62 22.39 -6.74
C SER A 231 -17.59 20.89 -7.02
N ALA A 232 -18.75 20.22 -7.00
CA ALA A 232 -18.85 18.81 -7.35
C ALA A 232 -18.56 18.56 -8.83
N VAL A 233 -19.13 19.35 -9.74
CA VAL A 233 -18.84 19.27 -11.19
C VAL A 233 -17.34 19.46 -11.45
N GLN A 234 -16.72 20.48 -10.84
CA GLN A 234 -15.28 20.73 -10.97
C GLN A 234 -14.44 19.58 -10.42
N ALA A 235 -14.79 19.05 -9.24
CA ALA A 235 -14.08 17.91 -8.65
C ALA A 235 -14.21 16.65 -9.52
N ILE A 236 -15.39 16.38 -10.06
CA ILE A 236 -15.64 15.23 -10.92
C ILE A 236 -14.85 15.35 -12.22
N ALA A 237 -14.79 16.55 -12.82
CA ALA A 237 -13.97 16.80 -14.00
C ALA A 237 -12.47 16.60 -13.74
N GLN A 238 -11.98 16.90 -12.52
CA GLN A 238 -10.57 16.79 -12.16
C GLN A 238 -10.14 15.38 -11.72
N HIS A 239 -10.98 14.69 -10.92
CA HIS A 239 -10.61 13.44 -10.25
C HIS A 239 -11.34 12.21 -10.81
N GLY A 240 -12.44 12.42 -11.54
CA GLY A 240 -13.38 11.37 -11.90
C GLY A 240 -14.42 11.11 -10.81
N PRO A 241 -15.63 10.64 -11.17
CA PRO A 241 -16.76 10.54 -10.24
C PRO A 241 -16.59 9.47 -9.16
N GLN A 242 -15.79 8.43 -9.40
CA GLN A 242 -15.49 7.40 -8.40
C GLN A 242 -14.63 7.93 -7.24
N LYS A 243 -13.90 9.03 -7.47
CA LYS A 243 -13.05 9.70 -6.49
C LYS A 243 -13.72 10.91 -5.83
N VAL A 244 -15.02 11.08 -6.05
CA VAL A 244 -15.82 12.14 -5.44
C VAL A 244 -16.99 11.52 -4.70
N ALA A 245 -17.21 11.94 -3.45
CA ALA A 245 -18.36 11.55 -2.65
C ALA A 245 -19.11 12.78 -2.14
N ILE A 246 -20.43 12.78 -2.27
CA ILE A 246 -21.28 13.82 -1.69
C ILE A 246 -21.89 13.31 -0.39
N ILE A 247 -21.71 14.07 0.69
CA ILE A 247 -22.17 13.72 2.03
C ILE A 247 -23.22 14.74 2.48
N ALA A 248 -24.48 14.33 2.46
CA ALA A 248 -25.60 15.09 3.01
C ALA A 248 -25.70 14.85 4.52
N THR A 249 -25.39 15.87 5.31
CA THR A 249 -25.44 15.86 6.78
C THR A 249 -26.77 16.38 7.30
N LYS A 250 -27.05 16.13 8.59
CA LYS A 250 -28.26 16.61 9.29
C LYS A 250 -29.55 16.03 8.73
N THR A 251 -29.50 14.79 8.26
CA THR A 251 -30.68 14.07 7.74
C THR A 251 -31.77 13.86 8.79
N ASP A 252 -31.41 13.95 10.07
CA ASP A 252 -32.29 13.82 11.24
C ASP A 252 -32.94 15.12 11.71
N ILE A 253 -32.63 16.28 11.10
CA ILE A 253 -33.35 17.52 11.40
C ILE A 253 -34.72 17.45 10.73
N LEU A 254 -35.67 16.85 11.45
CA LEU A 254 -37.04 16.62 11.01
C LEU A 254 -38.00 17.24 12.03
N VAL A 255 -39.02 17.94 11.55
CA VAL A 255 -40.15 18.33 12.39
C VAL A 255 -41.12 17.14 12.41
N ASP A 256 -41.54 16.69 13.61
CA ASP A 256 -42.48 15.57 13.76
C ASP A 256 -43.74 15.74 12.89
N GLN A 257 -44.17 16.99 12.71
CA GLN A 257 -45.31 17.33 11.86
C GLN A 257 -45.07 16.97 10.38
N ASP A 258 -43.86 17.17 9.85
CA ASP A 258 -43.51 16.81 8.47
C ASP A 258 -43.54 15.29 8.28
N VAL A 259 -43.04 14.56 9.27
CA VAL A 259 -43.03 13.08 9.28
C VAL A 259 -44.46 12.55 9.34
N ILE A 260 -45.32 13.15 10.17
CA ILE A 260 -46.73 12.76 10.30
C ILE A 260 -47.52 13.10 9.03
N GLN A 261 -47.25 14.24 8.38
CA GLN A 261 -47.96 14.68 7.18
C GLN A 261 -47.46 13.98 5.89
N LYS A 262 -46.32 13.30 5.93
CA LYS A 262 -45.77 12.56 4.78
C LYS A 262 -46.79 11.55 4.22
N LEU A 263 -46.93 11.54 2.90
CA LEU A 263 -47.80 10.59 2.20
C LEU A 263 -47.09 9.24 2.02
N GLY A 264 -47.88 8.17 1.98
CA GLY A 264 -47.39 6.80 1.74
C GLY A 264 -48.05 5.78 2.66
N PRO A 265 -48.08 4.49 2.28
CA PRO A 265 -48.78 3.44 3.03
C PRO A 265 -48.27 3.29 4.48
N LEU A 266 -46.94 3.31 4.66
CA LEU A 266 -46.31 3.21 5.98
C LEU A 266 -46.68 4.38 6.90
N TYR A 267 -46.63 5.62 6.38
CA TYR A 267 -46.98 6.80 7.16
C TYR A 267 -48.47 6.86 7.49
N GLN A 268 -49.33 6.38 6.57
CA GLN A 268 -50.76 6.24 6.84
C GLN A 268 -51.02 5.26 7.98
N GLN A 269 -50.42 4.06 7.91
CA GLN A 269 -50.51 3.07 8.98
C GLN A 269 -49.99 3.64 10.31
N GLY A 270 -48.85 4.32 10.29
CA GLY A 270 -48.30 5.01 11.46
C GLY A 270 -49.26 6.04 12.06
N ARG A 271 -49.90 6.87 11.24
CA ARG A 271 -50.92 7.84 11.67
C ARG A 271 -52.14 7.15 12.31
N GLU A 272 -52.63 6.08 11.72
CA GLU A 272 -53.76 5.31 12.25
C GLU A 272 -53.43 4.73 13.63
N VAL A 273 -52.23 4.14 13.76
CA VAL A 273 -51.73 3.64 15.05
C VAL A 273 -51.57 4.77 16.06
N LEU A 274 -50.95 5.90 15.69
CA LEU A 274 -50.79 7.05 16.58
C LEU A 274 -52.13 7.62 17.05
N SER A 275 -53.12 7.70 16.16
CA SER A 275 -54.49 8.11 16.51
C SER A 275 -55.09 7.17 17.55
N TRP A 276 -54.99 5.86 17.34
CA TRP A 276 -55.45 4.86 18.30
C TRP A 276 -54.74 4.96 19.65
N VAL A 277 -53.40 5.11 19.65
CA VAL A 277 -52.60 5.26 20.87
C VAL A 277 -53.00 6.52 21.65
N LYS A 278 -53.22 7.64 20.97
CA LYS A 278 -53.66 8.91 21.60
C LYS A 278 -55.02 8.77 22.27
N VAL A 279 -55.99 8.11 21.61
CA VAL A 279 -57.31 7.82 22.19
C VAL A 279 -57.16 6.95 23.45
N LYS A 280 -56.41 5.84 23.36
CA LYS A 280 -56.19 4.92 24.50
C LYS A 280 -55.45 5.60 25.66
N ARG A 281 -54.48 6.47 25.34
CA ARG A 281 -53.70 7.22 26.33
C ARG A 281 -54.58 8.22 27.09
N THR A 282 -55.47 8.91 26.38
CA THR A 282 -56.43 9.85 26.98
C THR A 282 -57.40 9.12 27.92
N MET A 283 -57.91 7.95 27.49
CA MET A 283 -58.76 7.10 28.33
C MET A 283 -58.04 6.65 29.61
N ALA A 284 -56.77 6.23 29.52
CA ALA A 284 -55.96 5.81 30.66
C ALA A 284 -55.60 6.97 31.61
N GLY A 285 -55.41 8.19 31.09
CA GLY A 285 -55.15 9.38 31.91
C GLY A 285 -56.35 9.78 32.76
N ASN A 286 -57.56 9.68 32.20
CA ASN A 286 -58.80 10.04 32.89
C ASN A 286 -59.18 9.06 34.02
N SER A 287 -58.76 7.80 33.94
CA SER A 287 -59.11 6.77 34.93
C SER A 287 -58.31 6.86 36.24
N LYS A 288 -57.25 7.70 36.31
CA LYS A 288 -56.30 7.89 37.44
C LYS A 288 -55.64 6.63 38.03
N LEU A 289 -56.10 5.43 37.67
CA LEU A 289 -55.75 4.15 38.29
C LEU A 289 -54.71 3.34 37.49
N ASP A 290 -54.33 3.76 36.29
CA ASP A 290 -53.43 2.97 35.43
C ASP A 290 -52.23 3.75 34.87
N SER A 291 -51.38 4.20 35.79
CA SER A 291 -50.11 4.87 35.45
C SER A 291 -49.16 3.98 34.63
N CYS A 292 -49.26 2.65 34.79
CA CYS A 292 -48.44 1.69 34.05
C CYS A 292 -48.84 1.65 32.57
N VAL A 293 -50.14 1.53 32.27
CA VAL A 293 -50.65 1.55 30.89
C VAL A 293 -50.37 2.90 30.24
N PHE A 294 -50.56 4.02 30.95
CA PHE A 294 -50.20 5.34 30.42
C PHE A 294 -48.73 5.41 30.00
N ARG A 295 -47.81 4.90 30.83
CA ARG A 295 -46.37 4.85 30.52
C ARG A 295 -46.07 3.94 29.33
N ARG A 296 -46.71 2.77 29.23
CA ARG A 296 -46.54 1.84 28.09
C ARG A 296 -47.04 2.46 26.78
N LEU A 297 -48.21 3.07 26.78
CA LEU A 297 -48.76 3.77 25.61
C LEU A 297 -47.88 4.96 25.19
N SER A 298 -47.35 5.72 26.14
CA SER A 298 -46.42 6.83 25.85
C SER A 298 -45.09 6.35 25.23
N ARG A 299 -44.62 5.16 25.62
CA ARG A 299 -43.45 4.53 25.01
C ARG A 299 -43.76 4.00 23.61
N TYR A 300 -44.92 3.38 23.45
CA TYR A 300 -45.37 2.87 22.16
C TYR A 300 -45.62 4.01 21.15
N GLU A 301 -46.20 5.13 21.58
CA GLU A 301 -46.34 6.35 20.75
C GLU A 301 -44.98 6.81 20.22
N ARG A 302 -43.98 6.92 21.11
CA ARG A 302 -42.61 7.29 20.72
C ARG A 302 -41.95 6.25 19.82
N TYR A 303 -42.20 4.96 20.06
CA TYR A 303 -41.71 3.89 19.18
C TYR A 303 -42.25 4.06 17.76
N VAL A 304 -43.56 4.28 17.61
CA VAL A 304 -44.18 4.47 16.29
C VAL A 304 -43.63 5.72 15.59
N ILE A 305 -43.47 6.84 16.31
CA ILE A 305 -42.84 8.05 15.75
C ILE A 305 -41.40 7.78 15.30
N ARG A 306 -40.60 7.04 16.09
CA ARG A 306 -39.22 6.67 15.70
C ARG A 306 -39.20 5.83 14.42
N GLN A 307 -40.09 4.84 14.29
CA GLN A 307 -40.21 4.03 13.07
C GLN A 307 -40.59 4.88 11.86
N MET A 308 -41.50 5.85 12.02
CA MET A 308 -41.84 6.78 10.94
C MET A 308 -40.67 7.73 10.59
N LYS A 309 -39.91 8.21 11.59
CA LYS A 309 -38.70 9.03 11.38
C LYS A 309 -37.61 8.26 10.64
N GLU A 310 -37.36 7.02 11.04
CA GLU A 310 -36.42 6.12 10.38
C GLU A 310 -36.79 5.94 8.90
N ALA A 311 -38.04 5.57 8.62
CA ALA A 311 -38.53 5.45 7.24
C ALA A 311 -38.36 6.75 6.46
N PHE A 312 -38.64 7.90 7.08
CA PHE A 312 -38.48 9.21 6.46
C PHE A 312 -37.01 9.50 6.09
N VAL A 313 -36.08 9.22 7.00
CA VAL A 313 -34.64 9.39 6.75
C VAL A 313 -34.17 8.48 5.63
N LEU A 314 -34.63 7.23 5.59
CA LEU A 314 -34.27 6.27 4.54
C LEU A 314 -34.83 6.66 3.18
N ASP A 315 -36.10 7.09 3.11
CA ASP A 315 -36.70 7.60 1.87
C ASP A 315 -35.96 8.84 1.38
N ARG A 316 -35.65 9.77 2.29
CA ARG A 316 -34.89 10.98 1.97
C ARG A 316 -33.48 10.67 1.46
N ALA A 317 -32.80 9.70 2.07
CA ALA A 317 -31.50 9.25 1.62
C ALA A 317 -31.56 8.64 0.21
N ARG A 318 -32.61 7.85 -0.07
CA ARG A 318 -32.87 7.29 -1.40
C ARG A 318 -33.12 8.38 -2.43
N ASP A 319 -33.94 9.38 -2.10
CA ASP A 319 -34.25 10.53 -2.96
C ASP A 319 -33.01 11.41 -3.25
N LEU A 320 -32.08 11.53 -2.30
CA LEU A 320 -30.82 12.23 -2.55
C LEU A 320 -29.89 11.42 -3.46
N ARG A 321 -29.79 10.11 -3.24
CA ARG A 321 -28.95 9.21 -4.05
C ARG A 321 -29.37 9.19 -5.51
N SER A 322 -30.66 9.31 -5.81
CA SER A 322 -31.14 9.40 -7.20
C SER A 322 -30.98 10.80 -7.78
N GLN A 323 -31.46 11.83 -7.07
CA GLN A 323 -31.59 13.16 -7.66
C GLN A 323 -30.27 13.93 -7.78
N ILE A 324 -29.30 13.74 -6.87
CA ILE A 324 -28.03 14.48 -6.95
C ILE A 324 -27.24 14.14 -8.23
N PRO A 325 -27.03 12.86 -8.59
CA PRO A 325 -26.42 12.52 -9.88
C PRO A 325 -27.16 13.11 -11.06
N ASP A 326 -28.50 13.13 -11.04
CA ASP A 326 -29.29 13.70 -12.15
C ASP A 326 -29.11 15.21 -12.27
N THR A 327 -29.12 15.95 -11.15
CA THR A 327 -28.80 17.39 -11.14
C THR A 327 -27.38 17.66 -11.65
N LEU A 328 -26.39 16.84 -11.26
CA LEU A 328 -25.01 17.02 -11.73
C LEU A 328 -24.85 16.74 -13.22
N LYS A 329 -25.62 15.79 -13.78
CA LYS A 329 -25.66 15.57 -15.23
C LYS A 329 -26.26 16.77 -15.97
N GLU A 330 -27.32 17.36 -15.44
CA GLU A 330 -27.95 18.55 -16.04
C GLU A 330 -26.99 19.76 -16.07
N LEU A 331 -26.10 19.85 -15.08
CA LEU A 331 -25.06 20.88 -15.01
C LEU A 331 -23.79 20.55 -15.83
N SER A 332 -23.63 19.30 -16.25
CA SER A 332 -22.48 18.84 -17.04
C SER A 332 -22.78 18.91 -18.54
N ASP A 333 -21.75 18.93 -19.39
CA ASP A 333 -21.94 18.88 -20.84
C ASP A 333 -22.61 17.54 -21.21
N PRO A 334 -23.82 17.56 -21.82
CA PRO A 334 -24.58 16.35 -22.15
C PRO A 334 -23.86 15.42 -23.15
N ASN A 335 -22.85 15.92 -23.88
CA ASN A 335 -22.06 15.10 -24.80
C ASN A 335 -20.78 14.51 -24.18
N SER A 336 -20.55 14.73 -22.87
CA SER A 336 -19.36 14.22 -22.20
C SER A 336 -19.57 12.81 -21.66
N ASP A 337 -18.54 11.96 -21.77
CA ASP A 337 -18.46 10.65 -21.10
C ASP A 337 -18.63 10.77 -19.56
N LEU A 338 -18.53 11.99 -19.03
CA LEU A 338 -18.75 12.33 -17.64
C LEU A 338 -20.20 12.06 -17.18
N ALA A 339 -21.19 12.27 -18.05
CA ALA A 339 -22.61 12.16 -17.68
C ALA A 339 -23.01 10.73 -17.28
N GLU A 340 -22.48 9.72 -17.98
CA GLU A 340 -22.68 8.32 -17.61
C GLU A 340 -21.93 8.00 -16.32
N ALA A 341 -20.67 8.45 -16.22
CA ALA A 341 -19.82 8.17 -15.07
C ALA A 341 -20.37 8.80 -13.76
N ILE A 342 -21.06 9.95 -13.82
CA ILE A 342 -21.72 10.61 -12.67
C ILE A 342 -22.73 9.68 -11.98
N THR A 343 -23.36 8.74 -12.69
CA THR A 343 -24.29 7.76 -12.07
C THR A 343 -23.62 6.85 -11.06
N SER A 344 -22.32 6.63 -11.18
CA SER A 344 -21.52 5.78 -10.28
C SER A 344 -21.00 6.52 -9.05
N MET A 345 -21.28 7.82 -8.93
CA MET A 345 -20.79 8.64 -7.82
C MET A 345 -21.45 8.25 -6.49
N ASN A 346 -20.65 8.23 -5.43
CA ASN A 346 -21.13 7.87 -4.10
C ASN A 346 -21.87 9.03 -3.42
N VAL A 347 -23.11 8.80 -3.00
CA VAL A 347 -23.92 9.78 -2.25
C VAL A 347 -24.34 9.19 -0.90
N PHE A 348 -23.85 9.80 0.18
CA PHE A 348 -24.12 9.40 1.55
C PHE A 348 -25.06 10.40 2.23
N SER A 349 -25.96 9.88 3.05
CA SER A 349 -26.89 10.67 3.86
C SER A 349 -26.63 10.29 5.31
N ILE A 350 -26.17 11.23 6.13
CA ILE A 350 -25.70 10.95 7.49
C ILE A 350 -26.35 11.83 8.56
N SER A 351 -26.60 11.20 9.70
CA SER A 351 -26.96 11.84 10.95
C SER A 351 -25.84 11.67 11.97
N SER A 352 -24.89 12.61 11.98
CA SER A 352 -23.79 12.60 12.95
C SER A 352 -24.30 12.73 14.38
N ALA A 353 -25.35 13.54 14.63
CA ALA A 353 -25.87 13.76 15.98
C ALA A 353 -26.45 12.48 16.61
N GLN A 354 -27.26 11.71 15.86
CA GLN A 354 -27.77 10.43 16.35
C GLN A 354 -26.66 9.39 16.50
N TYR A 355 -25.71 9.35 15.57
CA TYR A 355 -24.56 8.45 15.66
C TYR A 355 -23.69 8.72 16.90
N MET A 356 -23.41 9.99 17.20
CA MET A 356 -22.59 10.37 18.36
C MET A 356 -23.24 9.95 19.68
N ARG A 357 -24.57 9.95 19.78
CA ARG A 357 -25.26 9.40 20.95
C ARG A 357 -24.88 7.94 21.19
N TYR A 358 -24.90 7.09 20.15
CA TYR A 358 -24.43 5.70 20.23
C TYR A 358 -22.95 5.58 20.60
N ALA A 359 -22.10 6.50 20.13
CA ALA A 359 -20.69 6.50 20.46
C ALA A 359 -20.41 6.89 21.92
N GLU A 360 -21.25 7.73 22.51
CA GLU A 360 -21.12 8.21 23.89
C GLU A 360 -21.68 7.24 24.92
N ASN A 361 -22.71 6.46 24.57
CA ASN A 361 -23.34 5.50 25.47
C ASN A 361 -23.59 4.17 24.76
N SER A 362 -23.11 3.06 25.33
CA SER A 362 -23.41 1.71 24.85
C SER A 362 -24.76 1.19 25.35
N GLU A 363 -25.29 1.77 26.43
CA GLU A 363 -26.54 1.35 27.06
C GLU A 363 -27.53 2.52 27.12
N PHE A 364 -28.72 2.30 26.56
CA PHE A 364 -29.80 3.28 26.58
C PHE A 364 -31.02 2.77 27.30
N LEU A 365 -31.54 3.57 28.23
CA LEU A 365 -32.95 3.46 28.56
C LEU A 365 -33.77 3.84 27.34
N PHE A 366 -34.92 3.19 27.12
CA PHE A 366 -35.80 3.47 25.97
C PHE A 366 -36.06 4.97 25.76
N ASP A 367 -36.23 5.70 26.86
CA ASP A 367 -36.53 7.13 26.88
C ASP A 367 -35.34 8.02 26.48
N GLN A 368 -34.11 7.49 26.54
CA GLN A 368 -32.85 8.14 26.19
C GLN A 368 -32.25 7.61 24.87
N ALA A 369 -32.76 6.49 24.35
CA ALA A 369 -32.28 5.91 23.10
C ALA A 369 -32.36 6.92 21.94
N PRO A 370 -31.37 6.92 21.03
CA PRO A 370 -31.41 7.73 19.81
C PRO A 370 -32.70 7.51 19.01
N GLU A 371 -33.09 8.51 18.23
CA GLU A 371 -34.34 8.43 17.47
C GLU A 371 -34.23 7.51 16.27
N LEU A 372 -33.02 7.38 15.72
CA LEU A 372 -32.70 6.51 14.61
C LEU A 372 -31.94 5.27 15.11
N PRO A 373 -32.15 4.09 14.52
CA PRO A 373 -31.23 2.97 14.72
C PRO A 373 -29.85 3.30 14.17
N PHE A 374 -28.84 2.56 14.64
CA PHE A 374 -27.43 2.80 14.33
C PHE A 374 -27.15 2.83 12.82
N GLU A 375 -27.73 1.90 12.07
CA GLU A 375 -27.59 1.73 10.63
C GLU A 375 -28.23 2.90 9.86
N ALA A 376 -29.43 3.33 10.29
CA ALA A 376 -30.16 4.44 9.67
C ALA A 376 -29.47 5.81 9.87
N THR A 377 -28.47 5.90 10.74
CA THR A 377 -27.63 7.11 10.83
C THR A 377 -26.75 7.32 9.59
N GLY A 378 -26.54 6.30 8.74
CA GLY A 378 -25.73 6.36 7.52
C GLY A 378 -24.21 6.45 7.73
N VAL A 379 -23.75 6.79 8.94
CA VAL A 379 -22.31 6.84 9.28
C VAL A 379 -21.64 5.46 9.16
N PRO A 380 -22.26 4.32 9.56
CA PRO A 380 -21.66 3.00 9.36
C PRO A 380 -21.40 2.67 7.89
N GLU A 381 -22.31 3.05 6.99
CA GLU A 381 -22.16 2.85 5.55
C GLU A 381 -21.00 3.67 4.98
N LEU A 382 -20.93 4.95 5.34
CA LEU A 382 -19.80 5.81 4.97
C LEU A 382 -18.47 5.24 5.49
N ARG A 383 -18.42 4.75 6.73
CA ARG A 383 -17.22 4.11 7.30
C ARG A 383 -16.79 2.87 6.52
N ARG A 384 -17.74 2.01 6.13
CA ARG A 384 -17.46 0.82 5.31
C ARG A 384 -16.85 1.21 3.96
N HIS A 385 -17.42 2.21 3.30
CA HIS A 385 -16.89 2.73 2.04
C HIS A 385 -15.46 3.29 2.19
N LEU A 386 -15.20 4.12 3.20
CA LEU A 386 -13.86 4.67 3.43
C LEU A 386 -12.82 3.58 3.73
N LEU A 387 -13.21 2.53 4.46
CA LEU A 387 -12.34 1.39 4.73
C LEU A 387 -12.11 0.51 3.51
N SER A 388 -13.09 0.38 2.59
CA SER A 388 -12.92 -0.41 1.38
C SER A 388 -11.89 0.23 0.44
N LEU A 389 -11.84 1.56 0.34
CA LEU A 389 -10.83 2.25 -0.49
C LEU A 389 -9.39 1.87 -0.10
N ALA A 390 -9.10 1.84 1.20
CA ALA A 390 -7.78 1.43 1.69
C ALA A 390 -7.52 -0.08 1.53
N ALA A 391 -8.57 -0.91 1.54
CA ALA A 391 -8.45 -2.34 1.32
C ALA A 391 -8.14 -2.64 -0.15
N ASP A 392 -8.85 -2.00 -1.08
CA ASP A 392 -8.69 -2.16 -2.51
C ASP A 392 -7.28 -1.72 -2.95
N GLN A 393 -6.80 -0.57 -2.45
CA GLN A 393 -5.44 -0.11 -2.74
C GLN A 393 -4.39 -1.09 -2.21
N LYS A 394 -4.54 -1.59 -0.98
CA LYS A 394 -3.61 -2.59 -0.43
C LYS A 394 -3.60 -3.86 -1.27
N LEU A 395 -4.75 -4.32 -1.73
CA LEU A 395 -4.83 -5.49 -2.60
C LEU A 395 -4.11 -5.24 -3.93
N GLN A 396 -4.29 -4.07 -4.54
CA GLN A 396 -3.56 -3.68 -5.75
C GLN A 396 -2.05 -3.60 -5.52
N ASP A 397 -1.61 -2.96 -4.43
CA ASP A 397 -0.20 -2.88 -4.05
C ASP A 397 0.41 -4.27 -3.87
N TYR A 398 -0.31 -5.19 -3.24
CA TYR A 398 0.12 -6.59 -3.12
C TYR A 398 0.24 -7.27 -4.48
N GLN A 399 -0.75 -7.09 -5.36
CA GLN A 399 -0.71 -7.64 -6.71
C GLN A 399 0.48 -7.09 -7.51
N SER A 400 0.73 -5.78 -7.48
CA SER A 400 1.88 -5.15 -8.13
C SER A 400 3.22 -5.62 -7.54
N HIS A 401 3.32 -5.75 -6.22
CA HIS A 401 4.53 -6.25 -5.58
C HIS A 401 4.84 -7.68 -6.05
N ILE A 402 3.83 -8.55 -6.08
CA ILE A 402 3.96 -9.94 -6.51
C ILE A 402 4.28 -10.04 -8.01
N ARG A 403 3.59 -9.27 -8.86
CA ARG A 403 3.69 -9.38 -10.33
C ARG A 403 4.87 -8.63 -10.94
N GLU A 404 5.28 -7.51 -10.34
CA GLU A 404 6.28 -6.61 -10.94
C GLU A 404 7.57 -6.57 -10.13
N PHE A 405 7.46 -6.33 -8.81
CA PHE A 405 8.62 -6.13 -7.96
C PHE A 405 9.43 -7.43 -7.77
N PHE A 406 8.77 -8.55 -7.45
CA PHE A 406 9.45 -9.84 -7.26
C PHE A 406 10.21 -10.29 -8.52
N PRO A 407 9.58 -10.35 -9.72
CA PRO A 407 10.29 -10.70 -10.95
C PRO A 407 11.43 -9.73 -11.28
N GLY A 408 11.22 -8.42 -11.08
CA GLY A 408 12.27 -7.42 -11.27
C GLY A 408 13.46 -7.59 -10.33
N LEU A 409 13.20 -7.98 -9.08
CA LEU A 409 14.25 -8.33 -8.12
C LEU A 409 15.04 -9.54 -8.61
N VAL A 410 14.36 -10.63 -9.01
CA VAL A 410 14.97 -11.86 -9.56
C VAL A 410 15.85 -11.54 -10.77
N ALA A 411 15.37 -10.72 -11.71
CA ALA A 411 16.13 -10.29 -12.88
C ALA A 411 17.39 -9.50 -12.51
N LYS A 412 17.31 -8.61 -11.50
CA LYS A 412 18.50 -7.91 -10.98
C LYS A 412 19.49 -8.87 -10.33
N ILE A 413 19.04 -9.91 -9.62
CA ILE A 413 19.92 -10.96 -9.09
C ILE A 413 20.66 -11.64 -10.24
N ARG A 414 19.93 -12.04 -11.29
CA ARG A 414 20.49 -12.69 -12.48
C ARG A 414 21.58 -11.83 -13.14
N ARG A 415 21.33 -10.52 -13.26
CA ARG A 415 22.29 -9.58 -13.86
C ARG A 415 23.59 -9.49 -13.05
N VAL A 416 23.50 -9.31 -11.73
CA VAL A 416 24.69 -9.27 -10.85
C VAL A 416 25.50 -10.56 -10.93
N LEU A 417 24.85 -11.71 -11.15
CA LEU A 417 25.54 -12.99 -11.32
C LEU A 417 26.23 -13.15 -12.68
N LEU A 418 25.74 -12.46 -13.70
CA LEU A 418 26.34 -12.45 -15.04
C LEU A 418 27.48 -11.42 -15.16
N GLU A 419 27.50 -10.37 -14.33
CA GLU A 419 28.50 -9.29 -14.39
C GLU A 419 29.93 -9.75 -14.02
N ASP A 420 30.10 -10.82 -13.23
CA ASP A 420 31.42 -11.40 -12.92
C ASP A 420 31.84 -12.53 -13.89
N ARG A 421 31.09 -12.79 -14.97
CA ARG A 421 31.33 -13.92 -15.89
C ARG A 421 32.76 -13.92 -16.47
N ASP A 422 33.20 -12.78 -16.97
CA ASP A 422 34.48 -12.66 -17.69
C ASP A 422 35.69 -12.95 -16.79
N HIS A 423 35.60 -12.57 -15.50
CA HIS A 423 36.64 -12.85 -14.52
C HIS A 423 36.81 -14.36 -14.26
N TYR A 424 35.71 -15.13 -14.27
CA TYR A 424 35.77 -16.58 -14.09
C TYR A 424 36.26 -17.31 -15.35
N LEU A 425 35.91 -16.82 -16.54
CA LEU A 425 36.42 -17.32 -17.81
C LEU A 425 37.94 -17.20 -17.90
N GLU A 426 38.50 -16.04 -17.54
CA GLU A 426 39.95 -15.80 -17.57
C GLU A 426 40.72 -16.76 -16.64
N TYR A 427 40.19 -17.01 -15.44
CA TYR A 427 40.77 -17.97 -14.50
C TYR A 427 40.71 -19.42 -14.99
N LEU A 428 39.62 -19.79 -15.66
CA LEU A 428 39.48 -21.14 -16.20
C LEU A 428 40.35 -21.37 -17.42
N ASP A 429 40.56 -20.34 -18.26
CA ASP A 429 41.54 -20.39 -19.34
C ASP A 429 42.95 -20.60 -18.79
N GLN A 430 43.32 -19.88 -17.72
CA GLN A 430 44.60 -20.07 -17.05
C GLN A 430 44.77 -21.50 -16.50
N GLU A 431 43.71 -22.06 -15.91
CA GLU A 431 43.74 -23.42 -15.37
C GLU A 431 43.73 -24.48 -16.49
N ALA A 432 43.04 -24.22 -17.60
CA ALA A 432 43.04 -25.10 -18.76
C ALA A 432 44.41 -25.15 -19.45
N GLN A 433 45.13 -24.03 -19.48
CA GLN A 433 46.54 -24.00 -19.90
C GLN A 433 47.42 -24.91 -19.02
N ASN A 434 47.18 -24.95 -17.70
CA ASN A 434 47.90 -25.86 -16.81
C ASN A 434 47.69 -27.34 -17.19
N TRP A 435 46.50 -27.72 -17.66
CA TRP A 435 46.21 -29.11 -18.07
C TRP A 435 47.01 -29.53 -19.30
N THR A 436 47.29 -28.60 -20.22
CA THR A 436 48.09 -28.90 -21.42
C THR A 436 49.55 -29.24 -21.09
N SER A 437 50.05 -28.82 -19.92
CA SER A 437 51.42 -29.13 -19.48
C SER A 437 51.59 -30.57 -18.96
N ILE A 438 50.49 -31.30 -18.69
CA ILE A 438 50.49 -32.65 -18.11
C ILE A 438 50.97 -33.67 -19.15
N LYS A 439 52.03 -34.45 -18.86
CA LYS A 439 52.54 -35.49 -19.76
C LYS A 439 51.42 -36.42 -20.29
N TYR A 440 51.49 -36.75 -21.58
CA TYR A 440 50.41 -37.43 -22.31
C TYR A 440 49.81 -38.65 -21.62
N PHE A 441 50.63 -39.56 -21.09
CA PHE A 441 50.14 -40.78 -20.44
C PHE A 441 49.29 -40.47 -19.20
N ALA A 442 49.72 -39.49 -18.40
CA ALA A 442 48.97 -39.04 -17.23
C ALA A 442 47.69 -38.31 -17.66
N PHE A 443 47.75 -37.49 -18.73
CA PHE A 443 46.59 -36.81 -19.29
C PHE A 443 45.52 -37.80 -19.80
N GLN A 444 45.92 -38.81 -20.56
CA GLN A 444 45.03 -39.88 -21.05
C GLN A 444 44.33 -40.62 -19.92
N LYS A 445 45.08 -40.97 -18.85
CA LYS A 445 44.52 -41.62 -17.68
C LYS A 445 43.52 -40.71 -16.98
N MET A 446 43.87 -39.44 -16.80
CA MET A 446 42.98 -38.43 -16.20
C MET A 446 41.68 -38.25 -16.99
N VAL A 447 41.73 -38.13 -18.32
CA VAL A 447 40.53 -38.03 -19.16
C VAL A 447 39.67 -39.30 -19.08
N ARG A 448 40.29 -40.48 -19.05
CA ARG A 448 39.57 -41.76 -18.90
C ARG A 448 38.84 -41.87 -17.56
N GLU A 449 39.44 -41.33 -16.51
CA GLU A 449 38.94 -41.35 -15.14
C GLU A 449 38.19 -40.04 -14.81
N ASN A 450 37.47 -39.46 -15.78
CA ASN A 450 36.61 -38.28 -15.62
C ASN A 450 37.27 -37.06 -14.96
N GLY A 451 38.51 -36.76 -15.36
CA GLY A 451 39.27 -35.61 -14.85
C GLY A 451 40.04 -35.90 -13.56
N ILE A 452 40.07 -37.16 -13.09
CA ILE A 452 40.72 -37.55 -11.84
C ILE A 452 41.96 -38.41 -12.12
N LEU A 453 43.07 -38.05 -11.50
CA LEU A 453 44.30 -38.83 -11.48
C LEU A 453 44.60 -39.19 -10.03
N VAL A 454 44.41 -40.45 -9.66
CA VAL A 454 44.65 -40.93 -8.29
C VAL A 454 46.12 -40.78 -7.88
N PRO A 455 46.42 -40.54 -6.59
CA PRO A 455 47.79 -40.49 -6.08
C PRO A 455 48.61 -41.73 -6.48
N GLY A 456 49.89 -41.54 -6.84
CA GLY A 456 50.76 -42.62 -7.28
C GLY A 456 50.60 -43.06 -8.74
N ALA A 457 49.53 -42.63 -9.45
CA ALA A 457 49.33 -42.98 -10.86
C ALA A 457 50.34 -42.35 -11.84
N SER A 458 51.13 -41.36 -11.39
CA SER A 458 52.18 -40.72 -12.17
C SER A 458 53.49 -40.65 -11.37
N LYS A 459 54.61 -40.98 -12.04
CA LYS A 459 55.96 -40.83 -11.48
C LYS A 459 56.46 -39.38 -11.52
N THR A 460 55.74 -38.47 -12.17
CA THR A 460 56.13 -37.06 -12.27
C THR A 460 55.93 -36.38 -10.93
N ALA A 461 56.95 -35.71 -10.39
CA ALA A 461 56.90 -35.09 -9.05
C ALA A 461 55.66 -34.20 -8.84
N LYS A 462 55.27 -33.40 -9.84
CA LYS A 462 54.08 -32.52 -9.81
C LYS A 462 52.74 -33.27 -9.71
N LEU A 463 52.67 -34.53 -10.13
CA LEU A 463 51.43 -35.34 -10.19
C LEU A 463 51.46 -36.53 -9.24
N ARG A 464 52.50 -36.67 -8.42
CA ARG A 464 52.70 -37.81 -7.52
C ARG A 464 51.59 -37.90 -6.46
N ARG A 465 51.05 -36.75 -6.06
CA ARG A 465 49.91 -36.61 -5.13
C ARG A 465 48.55 -36.73 -5.81
N GLY A 466 48.52 -37.10 -7.09
CA GLY A 466 47.31 -37.09 -7.91
C GLY A 466 47.01 -35.71 -8.48
N TYR A 467 45.92 -35.61 -9.24
CA TYR A 467 45.41 -34.39 -9.85
C TYR A 467 43.90 -34.52 -10.04
N ASN A 468 43.13 -33.47 -9.83
CA ASN A 468 41.68 -33.54 -10.00
C ASN A 468 41.19 -32.23 -10.64
N ILE A 469 40.84 -32.30 -11.93
CA ILE A 469 40.38 -31.14 -12.69
C ILE A 469 39.08 -30.60 -12.09
N ASN A 470 38.13 -31.48 -11.75
CA ASN A 470 36.84 -31.08 -11.17
C ASN A 470 37.04 -30.32 -9.86
N ARG A 471 37.99 -30.75 -9.03
CA ARG A 471 38.36 -30.05 -7.79
C ARG A 471 38.97 -28.67 -8.06
N ASN A 472 39.77 -28.53 -9.11
CA ASN A 472 40.38 -27.24 -9.45
C ASN A 472 39.32 -26.28 -9.99
N ILE A 473 38.43 -26.74 -10.88
CA ILE A 473 37.28 -25.95 -11.37
C ILE A 473 36.39 -25.55 -10.18
N ALA A 474 36.01 -26.50 -9.32
CA ALA A 474 35.27 -26.26 -8.09
C ALA A 474 35.93 -25.19 -7.20
N ARG A 475 37.25 -25.25 -7.05
CA ARG A 475 38.03 -24.28 -6.27
C ARG A 475 38.00 -22.89 -6.90
N VAL A 476 38.04 -22.78 -8.23
CA VAL A 476 37.93 -21.51 -8.96
C VAL A 476 36.53 -20.91 -8.79
N LEU A 477 35.49 -21.74 -8.83
CA LEU A 477 34.09 -21.29 -8.68
C LEU A 477 33.68 -21.07 -7.21
N THR A 478 34.44 -21.58 -6.24
CA THR A 478 34.15 -21.48 -4.79
C THR A 478 33.91 -20.04 -4.32
N PRO A 479 34.77 -19.05 -4.65
CA PRO A 479 34.57 -17.67 -4.22
C PRO A 479 33.28 -17.08 -4.80
N ALA A 480 32.94 -17.44 -6.04
CA ALA A 480 31.69 -17.05 -6.70
C ALA A 480 30.48 -17.54 -5.90
N PHE A 481 30.44 -18.82 -5.58
CA PHE A 481 29.32 -19.41 -4.83
C PHE A 481 29.22 -18.86 -3.40
N ARG A 482 30.35 -18.59 -2.75
CA ARG A 482 30.36 -17.91 -1.44
C ARG A 482 29.93 -16.45 -1.54
N SER A 483 30.27 -15.77 -2.63
CA SER A 483 29.78 -14.41 -2.90
C SER A 483 28.28 -14.43 -3.11
N LEU A 484 27.77 -15.33 -3.96
CA LEU A 484 26.34 -15.55 -4.18
C LEU A 484 25.59 -15.80 -2.87
N ALA A 485 26.05 -16.75 -2.05
CA ALA A 485 25.42 -17.05 -0.76
C ALA A 485 25.41 -15.84 0.18
N ARG A 486 26.50 -15.05 0.22
CA ARG A 486 26.57 -13.80 1.01
C ARG A 486 25.58 -12.73 0.52
N HIS A 487 25.28 -12.67 -0.78
CA HIS A 487 24.30 -11.74 -1.34
C HIS A 487 22.85 -12.22 -1.20
N GLN A 488 22.62 -13.55 -1.22
CA GLN A 488 21.28 -14.13 -1.07
C GLN A 488 20.77 -14.05 0.37
N LYS A 489 21.60 -14.34 1.37
CA LYS A 489 21.19 -14.39 2.78
C LYS A 489 20.51 -13.11 3.30
N PRO A 490 21.04 -11.89 3.07
CA PRO A 490 20.35 -10.66 3.48
C PRO A 490 18.96 -10.53 2.84
N ARG A 491 18.80 -10.95 1.58
CA ARG A 491 17.52 -10.92 0.87
C ARG A 491 16.52 -11.92 1.43
N TYR A 492 16.97 -13.12 1.80
CA TYR A 492 16.12 -14.10 2.48
C TYR A 492 15.65 -13.60 3.86
N ARG A 493 16.47 -12.81 4.57
CA ARG A 493 16.03 -12.14 5.80
C ARG A 493 14.95 -11.09 5.54
N THR A 494 15.11 -10.25 4.52
CA THR A 494 14.06 -9.29 4.12
C THR A 494 12.77 -10.02 3.76
N LEU A 495 12.85 -11.10 2.97
CA LEU A 495 11.70 -11.93 2.65
C LEU A 495 11.04 -12.54 3.91
N ALA A 496 11.84 -12.98 4.89
CA ALA A 496 11.32 -13.48 6.15
C ALA A 496 10.54 -12.40 6.93
N GLU A 497 11.08 -11.19 7.01
CA GLU A 497 10.43 -10.04 7.64
C GLU A 497 9.09 -9.71 6.96
N GLU A 498 9.06 -9.72 5.62
CA GLU A 498 7.84 -9.51 4.83
C GLU A 498 6.80 -10.62 5.06
N LEU A 499 7.21 -11.90 5.00
CA LEU A 499 6.31 -13.04 5.26
C LEU A 499 5.76 -13.03 6.70
N HIS A 500 6.57 -12.62 7.68
CA HIS A 500 6.09 -12.41 9.05
C HIS A 500 5.11 -11.23 9.14
N GLY A 501 5.34 -10.17 8.35
CA GLY A 501 4.40 -9.07 8.17
C GLY A 501 3.05 -9.54 7.62
N VAL A 502 3.07 -10.35 6.57
CA VAL A 502 1.88 -10.98 5.97
C VAL A 502 1.15 -11.85 6.98
N ARG A 503 1.87 -12.74 7.69
CA ARG A 503 1.28 -13.55 8.77
C ARG A 503 0.55 -12.68 9.79
N LYS A 504 1.20 -11.61 10.26
CA LYS A 504 0.62 -10.70 11.26
C LYS A 504 -0.65 -10.04 10.70
N HIS A 505 -0.62 -9.64 9.43
CA HIS A 505 -1.78 -9.07 8.76
C HIS A 505 -2.95 -10.05 8.68
N VAL A 506 -2.71 -11.27 8.16
CA VAL A 506 -3.71 -12.34 8.08
C VAL A 506 -4.27 -12.69 9.46
N SER A 507 -3.40 -12.80 10.47
CA SER A 507 -3.82 -13.08 11.85
C SER A 507 -4.73 -12.00 12.42
N ASN A 508 -4.42 -10.72 12.16
CA ASN A 508 -5.27 -9.61 12.56
C ASN A 508 -6.60 -9.60 11.79
N MET A 509 -6.60 -9.95 10.50
CA MET A 509 -7.83 -10.07 9.71
C MET A 509 -8.74 -11.18 10.24
N VAL A 510 -8.19 -12.37 10.51
CA VAL A 510 -8.94 -13.49 11.07
C VAL A 510 -9.54 -13.11 12.43
N LEU A 511 -8.74 -12.50 13.33
CA LEU A 511 -9.23 -12.02 14.62
C LEU A 511 -10.33 -10.97 14.47
N ALA A 512 -10.16 -10.00 13.58
CA ALA A 512 -11.17 -8.98 13.31
C ALA A 512 -12.47 -9.60 12.76
N ASN A 513 -12.38 -10.62 11.91
CA ASN A 513 -13.56 -11.33 11.42
C ASN A 513 -14.24 -12.14 12.52
N ILE A 514 -13.49 -12.78 13.41
CA ILE A 514 -14.04 -13.46 14.60
C ILE A 514 -14.75 -12.45 15.52
N ASP A 515 -14.14 -11.28 15.76
CA ASP A 515 -14.71 -10.22 16.60
C ASP A 515 -16.00 -9.62 16.02
N ASN A 516 -16.11 -9.54 14.70
CA ASN A 516 -17.26 -8.97 14.01
C ASN A 516 -18.33 -10.01 13.62
N ALA A 517 -18.12 -11.29 13.94
CA ALA A 517 -19.09 -12.33 13.62
C ALA A 517 -20.36 -12.15 14.44
N GLU A 518 -21.54 -12.33 13.83
CA GLU A 518 -22.85 -12.34 14.52
C GLU A 518 -23.05 -13.64 15.31
N SER A 519 -22.19 -13.85 16.32
CA SER A 519 -22.22 -15.00 17.22
C SER A 519 -22.26 -14.54 18.68
N ASP A 520 -22.61 -15.43 19.59
CA ASP A 520 -22.57 -15.10 21.01
C ASP A 520 -21.12 -14.95 21.49
N LEU A 521 -20.93 -14.14 22.55
CA LEU A 521 -19.61 -13.80 23.07
C LEU A 521 -18.78 -15.04 23.46
N ARG A 522 -19.42 -16.12 23.92
CA ARG A 522 -18.72 -17.35 24.30
C ARG A 522 -18.13 -18.04 23.08
N SER A 523 -18.91 -18.14 21.99
CA SER A 523 -18.45 -18.69 20.70
C SER A 523 -17.29 -17.86 20.11
N ILE A 524 -17.35 -16.53 20.20
CA ILE A 524 -16.27 -15.63 19.77
C ILE A 524 -14.97 -15.89 20.54
N GLU A 525 -15.06 -15.95 21.88
CA GLU A 525 -13.88 -16.19 22.72
C GLU A 525 -13.29 -17.60 22.54
N GLU A 526 -14.15 -18.60 22.31
CA GLU A 526 -13.71 -19.97 22.01
C GLU A 526 -13.02 -20.06 20.65
N ALA A 527 -13.54 -19.38 19.61
CA ALA A 527 -12.90 -19.29 18.31
C ALA A 527 -11.53 -18.57 18.37
N LYS A 528 -11.40 -17.50 19.16
CA LYS A 528 -10.09 -16.85 19.42
C LYS A 528 -9.10 -17.80 20.10
N LYS A 529 -9.59 -18.58 21.06
CA LYS A 529 -8.77 -19.56 21.79
C LYS A 529 -8.27 -20.68 20.86
N LEU A 530 -9.08 -21.12 19.91
CA LEU A 530 -8.67 -22.04 18.85
C LEU A 530 -7.71 -21.40 17.83
N TRP A 531 -7.93 -20.13 17.48
CA TRP A 531 -7.06 -19.43 16.54
C TRP A 531 -5.66 -19.21 17.12
N ALA A 532 -5.51 -18.92 18.42
CA ALA A 532 -4.22 -18.62 19.03
C ALA A 532 -3.09 -19.64 18.70
N PRO A 533 -3.27 -20.97 18.91
CA PRO A 533 -2.27 -21.96 18.53
C PRO A 533 -2.08 -22.08 17.00
N LYS A 534 -3.14 -21.96 16.19
CA LYS A 534 -3.05 -22.04 14.72
C LYS A 534 -2.34 -20.82 14.11
N GLY A 535 -2.68 -19.63 14.58
CA GLY A 535 -2.00 -18.37 14.29
C GLY A 535 -0.51 -18.41 14.63
N LEU A 536 -0.12 -19.16 15.67
CA LEU A 536 1.29 -19.45 15.96
C LEU A 536 1.89 -20.48 15.01
N ALA A 537 1.13 -21.54 14.66
CA ALA A 537 1.53 -22.58 13.72
C ALA A 537 1.86 -22.03 12.32
N PHE A 538 1.24 -20.91 11.87
CA PHE A 538 1.64 -20.20 10.64
C PHE A 538 3.11 -19.76 10.61
N THR A 539 3.74 -19.60 11.76
CA THR A 539 5.17 -19.24 11.83
C THR A 539 6.05 -20.40 11.38
N THR A 540 5.61 -21.64 11.60
CA THR A 540 6.41 -22.83 11.35
C THR A 540 6.70 -23.02 9.86
N PRO A 541 5.72 -22.97 8.93
CA PRO A 541 5.98 -23.00 7.49
C PRO A 541 6.93 -21.90 7.04
N ILE A 542 6.76 -20.66 7.53
CA ILE A 542 7.64 -19.52 7.19
C ILE A 542 9.08 -19.81 7.62
N ASN A 543 9.27 -20.17 8.90
CA ASN A 543 10.59 -20.45 9.44
C ASN A 543 11.27 -21.62 8.73
N ASN A 544 10.50 -22.68 8.43
CA ASN A 544 11.00 -23.85 7.70
C ASN A 544 11.40 -23.48 6.27
N PHE A 545 10.61 -22.66 5.59
CA PHE A 545 10.92 -22.17 4.25
C PHE A 545 12.21 -21.35 4.24
N ILE A 546 12.34 -20.36 5.13
CA ILE A 546 13.54 -19.52 5.25
C ILE A 546 14.77 -20.36 5.64
N ALA A 547 14.63 -21.28 6.60
CA ALA A 547 15.72 -22.17 6.98
C ALA A 547 16.18 -23.05 5.80
N LYS A 548 15.26 -23.54 4.97
CA LYS A 548 15.58 -24.29 3.74
C LYS A 548 16.27 -23.43 2.69
N LEU A 549 15.87 -22.16 2.53
CA LEU A 549 16.55 -21.22 1.63
C LEU A 549 17.97 -20.89 2.10
N ASP A 550 18.15 -20.63 3.39
CA ASP A 550 19.48 -20.39 3.98
C ASP A 550 20.39 -21.62 3.84
N LEU A 551 19.86 -22.80 4.16
CA LEU A 551 20.56 -24.07 3.97
C LEU A 551 20.86 -24.32 2.50
N MET A 552 19.99 -23.89 1.58
CA MET A 552 20.22 -24.00 0.15
C MET A 552 21.39 -23.12 -0.30
N ALA A 553 21.41 -21.84 0.09
CA ALA A 553 22.52 -20.93 -0.21
C ALA A 553 23.87 -21.49 0.28
N ASP A 554 23.90 -22.06 1.48
CA ASP A 554 25.10 -22.73 2.00
C ASP A 554 25.39 -24.05 1.26
N SER A 555 24.35 -24.83 0.94
CA SER A 555 24.49 -26.12 0.25
C SER A 555 24.98 -25.96 -1.18
N VAL A 556 24.63 -24.89 -1.89
CA VAL A 556 25.14 -24.61 -3.25
C VAL A 556 26.64 -24.41 -3.20
N ALA A 557 27.11 -23.60 -2.25
CA ALA A 557 28.55 -23.43 -2.02
C ALA A 557 29.21 -24.73 -1.56
N ILE A 558 28.55 -25.60 -0.80
CA ILE A 558 29.12 -26.89 -0.36
C ILE A 558 29.14 -27.92 -1.50
N LEU A 559 28.05 -28.09 -2.24
CA LEU A 559 27.91 -29.03 -3.37
C LEU A 559 28.89 -28.71 -4.49
N ALA A 560 29.17 -27.43 -4.68
CA ALA A 560 30.18 -26.99 -5.63
C ALA A 560 31.62 -27.27 -5.16
N THR A 561 31.90 -27.50 -3.87
CA THR A 561 33.26 -27.39 -3.31
C THR A 561 33.75 -28.57 -2.48
N ARG A 562 32.85 -29.37 -1.90
CA ARG A 562 33.18 -30.44 -0.94
C ARG A 562 33.00 -31.86 -1.47
N GLU A 563 32.16 -32.10 -2.46
CA GLU A 563 32.14 -33.39 -3.15
C GLU A 563 33.33 -33.41 -4.11
N ILE A 564 34.43 -34.09 -3.72
CA ILE A 564 35.69 -34.11 -4.48
C ILE A 564 35.70 -35.25 -5.53
N ASP A 565 34.66 -36.09 -5.53
CA ASP A 565 34.56 -37.30 -6.33
C ASP A 565 33.56 -37.17 -7.49
N TYR A 566 33.32 -38.28 -8.20
CA TYR A 566 32.45 -38.40 -9.38
C TYR A 566 30.98 -37.97 -9.15
N LEU A 567 30.58 -37.72 -7.91
CA LEU A 567 29.23 -37.29 -7.54
C LEU A 567 29.03 -35.77 -7.58
N SER A 568 30.13 -35.00 -7.59
CA SER A 568 30.07 -33.55 -7.49
C SER A 568 29.31 -32.91 -8.65
N PHE A 569 28.65 -31.79 -8.37
CA PHE A 569 27.90 -31.06 -9.40
C PHE A 569 28.79 -30.74 -10.62
N VAL A 570 30.00 -30.23 -10.36
CA VAL A 570 30.99 -29.95 -11.42
C VAL A 570 31.36 -31.22 -12.19
N ALA A 571 31.61 -32.33 -11.50
CA ALA A 571 31.96 -33.60 -12.15
C ALA A 571 30.82 -34.12 -13.06
N LYS A 572 29.55 -33.96 -12.65
CA LYS A 572 28.40 -34.33 -13.48
C LYS A 572 28.34 -33.52 -14.78
N GLN A 573 28.64 -32.23 -14.72
CA GLN A 573 28.65 -31.37 -15.90
C GLN A 573 29.88 -31.61 -16.80
N THR A 574 31.02 -31.96 -16.23
CA THR A 574 32.28 -32.14 -16.98
C THR A 574 32.50 -33.58 -17.49
N SER A 575 31.87 -34.59 -16.89
CA SER A 575 32.01 -36.00 -17.29
C SER A 575 31.69 -36.26 -18.77
N PRO A 576 30.61 -35.71 -19.36
CA PRO A 576 30.32 -35.86 -20.79
C PRO A 576 31.46 -35.35 -21.68
N ILE A 577 32.13 -34.27 -21.27
CA ILE A 577 33.27 -33.70 -22.00
C ILE A 577 34.44 -34.67 -21.98
N PHE A 578 34.80 -35.18 -20.80
CA PHE A 578 35.90 -36.15 -20.66
C PHE A 578 35.64 -37.42 -21.46
N ALA A 579 34.41 -37.94 -21.43
CA ALA A 579 34.00 -39.08 -22.25
C ALA A 579 34.17 -38.80 -23.75
N LYS A 580 33.72 -37.63 -24.23
CA LYS A 580 33.86 -37.23 -25.65
C LYS A 580 35.32 -37.12 -26.07
N VAL A 581 36.17 -36.51 -25.25
CA VAL A 581 37.63 -36.44 -25.51
C VAL A 581 38.28 -37.82 -25.48
N HIS A 582 37.84 -38.70 -24.58
CA HIS A 582 38.37 -40.05 -24.46
C HIS A 582 38.10 -40.90 -25.71
N ILE A 583 36.89 -40.77 -26.28
CA ILE A 583 36.45 -41.54 -27.44
C ILE A 583 37.02 -40.97 -28.74
N ALA A 584 37.17 -39.65 -28.82
CA ALA A 584 37.63 -38.97 -30.03
C ALA A 584 39.01 -39.45 -30.49
N ARG A 585 39.19 -39.53 -31.81
CA ARG A 585 40.45 -39.88 -32.48
C ARG A 585 40.77 -38.82 -33.53
N PRO A 586 42.06 -38.42 -33.70
CA PRO A 586 42.44 -37.54 -34.79
C PRO A 586 42.20 -38.25 -36.13
N ARG A 587 42.00 -37.45 -37.17
CA ARG A 587 41.92 -37.94 -38.54
C ARG A 587 43.21 -38.70 -38.89
N LYS A 588 43.07 -39.87 -39.52
CA LYS A 588 44.19 -40.63 -40.08
C LYS A 588 44.40 -40.17 -41.52
N VAL A 589 45.64 -39.85 -41.86
CA VAL A 589 46.08 -39.52 -43.22
C VAL A 589 47.08 -40.58 -43.68
N LEU A 590 46.98 -40.99 -44.94
CA LEU A 590 47.93 -41.91 -45.54
C LEU A 590 49.21 -41.12 -45.85
N LYS A 591 50.32 -41.48 -45.21
CA LYS A 591 51.64 -40.90 -45.48
C LYS A 591 52.53 -41.95 -46.13
N THR A 592 53.07 -41.58 -47.28
CA THR A 592 54.02 -42.38 -48.04
C THR A 592 55.40 -42.25 -47.42
N LEU A 593 55.92 -43.32 -46.80
CA LEU A 593 57.25 -43.31 -46.19
C LEU A 593 58.34 -43.48 -47.25
N LYS A 594 58.86 -42.37 -47.77
CA LYS A 594 59.91 -42.35 -48.82
C LYS A 594 61.15 -43.20 -48.50
N LYS A 595 61.44 -43.46 -47.22
CA LYS A 595 62.62 -44.21 -46.76
C LYS A 595 62.39 -45.72 -46.55
N ARG A 596 61.14 -46.20 -46.57
CA ARG A 596 60.82 -47.63 -46.47
C ARG A 596 60.16 -48.06 -47.76
N LYS A 597 60.86 -48.90 -48.50
CA LYS A 597 60.29 -49.62 -49.63
C LYS A 597 59.73 -50.95 -49.14
N SER A 598 58.58 -51.34 -49.66
CA SER A 598 58.04 -52.68 -49.51
C SER A 598 59.02 -53.70 -50.13
N PRO A 599 58.84 -55.00 -49.88
CA PRO A 599 59.59 -56.04 -50.60
C PRO A 599 59.47 -55.93 -52.14
N SER A 600 58.40 -55.31 -52.65
CA SER A 600 58.18 -55.03 -54.08
C SER A 600 58.84 -53.74 -54.59
N GLY A 601 59.56 -52.99 -53.74
CA GLY A 601 60.21 -51.74 -54.13
C GLY A 601 59.30 -50.50 -54.08
N GLU A 602 58.01 -50.67 -53.79
CA GLU A 602 57.04 -49.58 -53.70
C GLU A 602 57.15 -48.82 -52.37
N PRO A 603 56.88 -47.50 -52.34
CA PRO A 603 56.87 -46.74 -51.10
C PRO A 603 55.81 -47.29 -50.13
N VAL A 604 56.20 -47.63 -48.91
CA VAL A 604 55.23 -48.10 -47.90
C VAL A 604 54.31 -46.94 -47.50
N VAL A 605 53.02 -47.08 -47.80
CA VAL A 605 51.99 -46.17 -47.32
C VAL A 605 51.61 -46.58 -45.91
N VAL A 606 51.81 -45.70 -44.94
CA VAL A 606 51.42 -45.94 -43.54
C VAL A 606 50.31 -44.97 -43.17
N SER A 607 49.28 -45.49 -42.51
CA SER A 607 48.24 -44.66 -41.90
C SER A 607 48.82 -43.98 -40.66
N VAL A 608 49.01 -42.66 -40.72
CA VAL A 608 49.53 -41.85 -39.61
C VAL A 608 48.47 -40.84 -39.22
N TYR A 609 48.31 -40.58 -37.93
CA TYR A 609 47.44 -39.51 -37.48
C TYR A 609 47.95 -38.15 -37.99
N GLU A 610 47.04 -37.31 -38.49
CA GLU A 610 47.34 -35.97 -38.98
C GLU A 610 47.97 -35.11 -37.88
N LYS A 611 47.40 -35.19 -36.68
CA LYS A 611 47.95 -34.66 -35.43
C LYS A 611 48.28 -35.80 -34.46
N PRO A 612 49.37 -35.71 -33.68
CA PRO A 612 49.60 -36.65 -32.59
C PRO A 612 48.38 -36.72 -31.67
N HIS A 613 47.98 -37.94 -31.28
CA HIS A 613 46.78 -38.17 -30.45
C HIS A 613 46.76 -37.31 -29.18
N CYS A 614 47.93 -37.08 -28.60
CA CYS A 614 48.10 -36.24 -27.41
C CYS A 614 47.78 -34.77 -27.63
N VAL A 615 48.18 -34.21 -28.78
CA VAL A 615 47.94 -32.81 -29.12
C VAL A 615 46.46 -32.64 -29.44
N PHE A 616 45.90 -33.52 -30.28
CA PHE A 616 44.49 -33.51 -30.63
C PHE A 616 43.57 -33.60 -29.40
N ALA A 617 43.81 -34.54 -28.48
CA ALA A 617 42.95 -34.69 -27.31
C ALA A 617 43.00 -33.48 -26.35
N ARG A 618 44.14 -32.77 -26.28
CA ARG A 618 44.25 -31.54 -25.47
C ARG A 618 43.56 -30.36 -26.12
N GLU A 619 43.79 -30.15 -27.43
CA GLU A 619 43.10 -29.13 -28.20
C GLU A 619 41.58 -29.34 -28.15
N LEU A 620 41.13 -30.59 -28.30
CA LEU A 620 39.72 -30.93 -28.21
C LEU A 620 39.16 -30.71 -26.80
N LEU A 621 39.88 -31.07 -25.74
CA LEU A 621 39.44 -30.78 -24.37
C LEU A 621 39.28 -29.29 -24.15
N LEU A 622 40.28 -28.48 -24.53
CA LEU A 622 40.20 -27.02 -24.46
C LEU A 622 39.00 -26.50 -25.24
N LYS A 623 38.89 -26.89 -26.51
CA LYS A 623 37.80 -26.51 -27.40
C LYS A 623 36.44 -26.84 -26.79
N LEU A 624 36.24 -28.03 -26.26
CA LEU A 624 34.97 -28.43 -25.66
C LEU A 624 34.67 -27.70 -24.35
N PHE A 625 35.70 -27.24 -23.63
CA PHE A 625 35.51 -26.40 -22.45
C PHE A 625 35.15 -24.94 -22.80
N THR A 626 35.77 -24.39 -23.84
CA THR A 626 35.56 -22.98 -24.27
C THR A 626 34.37 -22.79 -25.21
N GLU A 627 34.06 -23.77 -26.05
CA GLU A 627 33.00 -23.69 -27.07
C GLU A 627 31.83 -24.65 -26.76
N GLY A 628 31.96 -25.47 -25.72
CA GLY A 628 30.94 -26.45 -25.35
C GLY A 628 30.99 -27.74 -26.16
N VAL A 629 30.16 -28.70 -25.76
CA VAL A 629 29.94 -29.94 -26.51
C VAL A 629 28.91 -29.65 -27.60
N PRO A 630 29.28 -29.73 -28.90
CA PRO A 630 28.28 -29.63 -29.96
C PRO A 630 27.36 -30.83 -29.80
N GLU A 631 26.07 -30.55 -29.69
CA GLU A 631 25.04 -31.58 -29.63
C GLU A 631 25.18 -32.46 -30.87
N SER A 632 25.22 -33.77 -30.67
CA SER A 632 25.10 -34.67 -31.82
C SER A 632 23.78 -34.35 -32.46
N LYS A 633 23.81 -33.82 -33.69
CA LYS A 633 22.67 -33.94 -34.59
C LYS A 633 22.45 -35.44 -34.73
N ASP A 634 21.60 -36.01 -33.89
CA ASP A 634 21.03 -37.30 -34.17
C ASP A 634 20.32 -37.12 -35.51
N ASP A 635 20.68 -37.92 -36.51
CA ASP A 635 20.14 -37.86 -37.87
C ASP A 635 18.62 -38.23 -37.93
N ASN A 636 17.88 -38.11 -36.82
CA ASN A 636 16.44 -38.22 -36.77
C ASN A 636 15.81 -36.84 -37.05
N GLU A 637 15.47 -36.62 -38.32
CA GLU A 637 15.06 -35.34 -38.94
C GLU A 637 13.78 -34.65 -38.40
N ASP A 638 13.07 -35.15 -37.37
CA ASP A 638 11.71 -34.66 -37.07
C ASP A 638 11.50 -33.91 -35.74
N SER A 639 12.56 -33.54 -35.01
CA SER A 639 12.42 -32.67 -33.83
C SER A 639 12.87 -31.23 -34.15
N GLN A 640 11.90 -30.37 -34.47
CA GLN A 640 12.07 -28.91 -34.50
C GLN A 640 12.26 -28.37 -33.07
N GLY A 641 13.38 -28.70 -32.44
CA GLY A 641 13.89 -28.02 -31.25
C GLY A 641 14.80 -26.87 -31.67
N GLU A 642 14.58 -25.69 -31.09
CA GLU A 642 15.44 -24.52 -31.28
C GLU A 642 16.92 -24.89 -31.19
N LEU A 643 17.73 -24.45 -32.16
CA LEU A 643 19.19 -24.56 -32.10
C LEU A 643 19.69 -23.86 -30.83
N THR A 644 19.89 -24.60 -29.74
CA THR A 644 20.61 -24.11 -28.58
C THR A 644 22.03 -23.76 -29.02
N GLN A 645 22.37 -22.48 -28.96
CA GLN A 645 23.68 -21.94 -29.31
C GLN A 645 24.79 -22.72 -28.55
N ASP A 646 25.94 -22.91 -29.22
CA ASP A 646 27.16 -23.48 -28.65
C ASP A 646 27.60 -22.65 -27.43
N THR A 647 27.11 -23.03 -26.26
CA THR A 647 27.36 -22.37 -24.98
C THR A 647 28.57 -23.01 -24.30
N ASP A 648 29.47 -22.17 -23.78
CA ASP A 648 30.69 -22.62 -23.10
C ASP A 648 30.36 -23.46 -21.85
N VAL A 649 31.31 -24.27 -21.36
CA VAL A 649 31.05 -25.20 -20.25
C VAL A 649 30.74 -24.50 -18.93
N ILE A 650 31.27 -23.32 -18.67
CA ILE A 650 30.87 -22.48 -17.55
C ILE A 650 29.42 -22.08 -17.72
N GLU A 651 29.02 -21.61 -18.90
CA GLU A 651 27.63 -21.25 -19.16
C GLU A 651 26.72 -22.46 -18.95
N LYS A 652 27.08 -23.66 -19.43
CA LYS A 652 26.34 -24.91 -19.14
C LYS A 652 26.32 -25.23 -17.64
N ILE A 653 27.44 -25.08 -16.92
CA ILE A 653 27.51 -25.28 -15.46
C ILE A 653 26.61 -24.28 -14.73
N MET A 654 26.61 -23.00 -15.14
CA MET A 654 25.82 -21.93 -14.52
C MET A 654 24.34 -22.07 -14.84
N VAL A 655 23.98 -22.41 -16.07
CA VAL A 655 22.59 -22.71 -16.48
C VAL A 655 22.10 -23.94 -15.73
N ALA A 656 22.86 -25.04 -15.71
CA ALA A 656 22.47 -26.24 -14.95
C ALA A 656 22.33 -25.96 -13.44
N LEU A 657 23.16 -25.06 -12.90
CA LEU A 657 23.09 -24.67 -11.51
C LEU A 657 21.85 -23.81 -11.25
N ASP A 658 21.55 -22.87 -12.14
CA ASP A 658 20.35 -22.04 -12.09
C ASP A 658 19.10 -22.92 -12.14
N VAL A 659 19.02 -23.86 -13.09
CA VAL A 659 17.92 -24.84 -13.17
C VAL A 659 17.79 -25.64 -11.87
N MET A 660 18.92 -26.09 -11.29
CA MET A 660 18.89 -26.80 -10.00
C MET A 660 18.38 -25.91 -8.86
N ILE A 661 18.82 -24.66 -8.78
CA ILE A 661 18.41 -23.69 -7.76
C ILE A 661 16.92 -23.37 -7.92
N GLN A 662 16.46 -23.08 -9.14
CA GLN A 662 15.06 -22.80 -9.44
C GLN A 662 14.17 -23.99 -9.09
N LYS A 663 14.58 -25.22 -9.46
CA LYS A 663 13.85 -26.43 -9.10
C LYS A 663 13.72 -26.60 -7.58
N ARG A 664 14.78 -26.31 -6.81
CA ARG A 664 14.73 -26.38 -5.34
C ARG A 664 13.88 -25.27 -4.74
N HIS A 665 13.99 -24.03 -5.23
CA HIS A 665 13.10 -22.93 -4.84
C HIS A 665 11.64 -23.31 -5.06
N LYS A 666 11.29 -23.91 -6.22
CA LYS A 666 9.94 -24.37 -6.52
C LYS A 666 9.44 -25.41 -5.52
N ILE A 667 10.27 -26.41 -5.20
CA ILE A 667 9.93 -27.44 -4.21
C ILE A 667 9.64 -26.80 -2.86
N TYR A 668 10.52 -25.92 -2.37
CA TYR A 668 10.36 -25.28 -1.07
C TYR A 668 9.16 -24.33 -1.02
N ALA A 669 8.88 -23.61 -2.10
CA ALA A 669 7.70 -22.76 -2.22
C ALA A 669 6.41 -23.59 -2.16
N ASN A 670 6.37 -24.73 -2.86
CA ASN A 670 5.23 -25.65 -2.83
C ASN A 670 5.01 -26.25 -1.44
N GLU A 671 6.07 -26.64 -0.74
CA GLU A 671 5.98 -27.14 0.64
C GLU A 671 5.50 -26.05 1.60
N PHE A 672 5.98 -24.81 1.44
CA PHE A 672 5.52 -23.66 2.22
C PHE A 672 4.02 -23.42 2.03
N VAL A 673 3.57 -23.32 0.77
CA VAL A 673 2.17 -23.17 0.40
C VAL A 673 1.32 -24.30 0.96
N GLY A 674 1.78 -25.54 0.84
CA GLY A 674 1.11 -26.71 1.39
C GLY A 674 0.90 -26.60 2.90
N GLY A 675 1.94 -26.24 3.66
CA GLY A 675 1.84 -26.08 5.11
C GLY A 675 0.93 -24.93 5.55
N VAL A 676 0.92 -23.81 4.82
CA VAL A 676 -0.01 -22.68 5.05
C VAL A 676 -1.45 -23.12 4.81
N ARG A 677 -1.71 -23.83 3.70
CA ARG A 677 -3.04 -24.35 3.33
C ARG A 677 -3.57 -25.34 4.36
N GLU A 678 -2.76 -26.31 4.77
CA GLU A 678 -3.11 -27.32 5.77
C GLU A 678 -3.49 -26.66 7.11
N THR A 679 -2.69 -25.70 7.58
CA THR A 679 -2.98 -24.96 8.82
C THR A 679 -4.30 -24.19 8.76
N MET A 680 -4.61 -23.55 7.62
CA MET A 680 -5.89 -22.85 7.43
C MET A 680 -7.06 -23.83 7.39
N GLN A 681 -6.93 -24.96 6.68
CA GLN A 681 -7.99 -25.96 6.55
C GLN A 681 -8.32 -26.62 7.90
N GLU A 682 -7.29 -26.95 8.70
CA GLU A 682 -7.50 -27.45 10.06
C GLU A 682 -8.28 -26.45 10.93
N PHE A 683 -7.91 -25.16 10.87
CA PHE A 683 -8.60 -24.12 11.63
C PHE A 683 -10.08 -23.97 11.20
N LEU A 684 -10.35 -23.99 9.89
CA LEU A 684 -11.72 -23.93 9.37
C LEU A 684 -12.53 -25.15 9.81
N HIS A 685 -11.94 -26.34 9.81
CA HIS A 685 -12.61 -27.56 10.27
C HIS A 685 -12.94 -27.50 11.75
N GLU A 686 -12.01 -27.08 12.61
CA GLU A 686 -12.24 -26.93 14.06
C GLU A 686 -13.32 -25.87 14.35
N ILE A 687 -13.35 -24.75 13.60
CA ILE A 687 -14.44 -23.77 13.69
C ILE A 687 -15.79 -24.37 13.28
N GLN A 688 -15.81 -25.24 12.26
CA GLN A 688 -17.05 -25.90 11.83
C GLN A 688 -17.59 -26.85 12.91
N GLU A 689 -16.71 -27.54 13.64
CA GLU A 689 -17.11 -28.43 14.75
C GLU A 689 -17.65 -27.66 15.98
N LEU A 690 -17.20 -26.42 16.19
CA LEU A 690 -17.76 -25.56 17.25
C LEU A 690 -19.21 -25.14 16.99
N ALA A 691 -19.70 -25.24 15.75
CA ALA A 691 -21.09 -24.93 15.46
C ALA A 691 -22.00 -26.08 15.98
N PRO A 692 -22.91 -25.82 16.93
CA PRO A 692 -23.75 -26.87 17.49
C PRO A 692 -24.60 -27.54 16.40
N ALA A 693 -24.52 -28.87 16.30
CA ALA A 693 -25.18 -29.69 15.29
C ALA A 693 -26.73 -29.68 15.36
N GLU A 694 -27.33 -29.02 16.36
CA GLU A 694 -28.75 -29.13 16.68
C GLU A 694 -29.57 -27.84 16.52
N VAL A 695 -28.99 -26.75 16.02
CA VAL A 695 -29.76 -25.52 15.74
C VAL A 695 -29.98 -25.44 14.24
N GLU A 696 -31.23 -25.62 13.79
CA GLU A 696 -31.66 -25.28 12.41
C GLU A 696 -31.12 -23.88 12.07
N ILE A 697 -30.12 -23.87 11.21
CA ILE A 697 -29.38 -22.67 10.83
C ILE A 697 -30.31 -21.89 9.90
N SER A 698 -30.83 -20.74 10.35
CA SER A 698 -31.57 -19.85 9.46
C SER A 698 -30.67 -19.42 8.29
N GLU A 699 -31.24 -19.18 7.10
CA GLU A 699 -30.51 -18.78 5.89
C GLU A 699 -29.56 -17.58 6.15
N ASP A 700 -29.92 -16.68 7.07
CA ASP A 700 -29.11 -15.54 7.49
C ASP A 700 -27.77 -15.93 8.14
N ARG A 701 -27.71 -17.04 8.90
CA ARG A 701 -26.46 -17.53 9.50
C ARG A 701 -25.55 -18.23 8.50
N GLN A 702 -26.08 -18.66 7.36
CA GLN A 702 -25.29 -19.19 6.25
C GLN A 702 -24.51 -18.07 5.55
N ALA A 703 -25.02 -16.83 5.57
CA ALA A 703 -24.34 -15.65 5.02
C ALA A 703 -23.07 -15.27 5.80
N ALA A 704 -23.02 -15.48 7.12
CA ALA A 704 -21.83 -15.22 7.95
C ALA A 704 -20.68 -16.23 7.72
N ARG A 705 -20.97 -17.40 7.12
CA ARG A 705 -19.95 -18.42 6.78
C ARG A 705 -19.22 -18.13 5.45
N SER A 706 -19.84 -17.35 4.58
CA SER A 706 -19.32 -16.98 3.26
C SER A 706 -17.97 -16.23 3.30
N PRO A 707 -17.73 -15.24 4.18
CA PRO A 707 -16.52 -14.42 4.13
C PRO A 707 -15.24 -15.17 4.50
N LEU A 708 -15.28 -16.05 5.51
CA LEU A 708 -14.10 -16.81 5.93
C LEU A 708 -13.73 -17.90 4.91
N SER A 709 -14.74 -18.53 4.30
CA SER A 709 -14.53 -19.46 3.18
C SER A 709 -13.95 -18.74 1.97
N GLY A 710 -14.48 -17.56 1.63
CA GLY A 710 -13.98 -16.73 0.53
C GLY A 710 -12.53 -16.28 0.77
N ILE A 711 -12.18 -15.84 1.98
CA ILE A 711 -10.80 -15.49 2.33
C ILE A 711 -9.87 -16.70 2.22
N ALA A 712 -10.32 -17.89 2.61
CA ALA A 712 -9.52 -19.11 2.49
C ALA A 712 -9.30 -19.52 1.03
N GLU A 713 -10.31 -19.38 0.17
CA GLU A 713 -10.20 -19.58 -1.28
C GLU A 713 -9.30 -18.53 -1.94
N GLU A 714 -9.41 -17.25 -1.57
CA GLU A 714 -8.53 -16.18 -2.04
C GLU A 714 -7.08 -16.41 -1.61
N LEU A 715 -6.85 -16.87 -0.37
CA LEU A 715 -5.52 -17.25 0.10
C LEU A 715 -5.00 -18.46 -0.67
N ALA A 716 -5.85 -19.45 -0.93
CA ALA A 716 -5.50 -20.64 -1.71
C ALA A 716 -5.16 -20.30 -3.16
N GLN A 717 -5.93 -19.43 -3.81
CA GLN A 717 -5.66 -18.90 -5.15
C GLN A 717 -4.39 -18.06 -5.18
N SER A 718 -4.17 -17.18 -4.21
CA SER A 718 -2.93 -16.40 -4.09
C SER A 718 -1.72 -17.32 -3.91
N CYS A 719 -1.89 -18.40 -3.15
CA CYS A 719 -0.89 -19.44 -2.99
C CYS A 719 -0.65 -20.26 -4.27
N GLU A 720 -1.68 -20.51 -5.10
CA GLU A 720 -1.54 -21.16 -6.41
C GLU A 720 -0.87 -20.25 -7.44
N GLN A 721 -1.21 -18.96 -7.44
CA GLN A 721 -0.51 -17.96 -8.26
C GLN A 721 0.98 -17.87 -7.89
N LEU A 722 1.33 -18.01 -6.60
CA LEU A 722 2.74 -18.14 -6.18
C LEU A 722 3.43 -19.40 -6.74
N GLN A 723 2.70 -20.47 -7.05
CA GLN A 723 3.25 -21.66 -7.72
C GLN A 723 3.54 -21.42 -9.21
N GLU A 724 2.76 -20.54 -9.86
CA GLU A 724 2.92 -20.17 -11.27
C GLU A 724 4.04 -19.13 -11.49
N ILE A 725 4.36 -18.33 -10.48
CA ILE A 725 5.38 -17.27 -10.54
C ILE A 725 6.83 -17.81 -10.56
N VAL A 726 7.05 -19.08 -10.22
CA VAL A 726 8.34 -19.73 -10.46
C VAL A 726 8.37 -20.23 -11.91
N PRO A 727 9.12 -19.57 -12.82
CA PRO A 727 9.12 -19.97 -14.22
C PRO A 727 9.50 -21.45 -14.31
N VAL A 728 8.63 -22.22 -14.95
CA VAL A 728 9.01 -23.53 -15.48
C VAL A 728 9.96 -23.20 -16.62
N ALA A 729 11.26 -23.28 -16.37
CA ALA A 729 12.23 -23.29 -17.45
C ALA A 729 11.88 -24.48 -18.35
N ALA A 730 11.44 -24.17 -19.57
CA ALA A 730 11.47 -25.11 -20.69
C ALA A 730 12.92 -25.36 -21.10
#